data_AF-A0A7X3VU62-F1
#
_entry.id   AF-A0A7X3VU62-F1
#
_cell.length_a   1.000
_cell.length_b   1.000
_cell.length_c   1.000
_cell.angle_alpha   90.00
_cell.angle_beta   90.00
_cell.angle_gamma   90.00
#
_symmetry.space_group_name_H-M   'P 1'
#
loop_
_entity.id
_entity.type
_entity.pdbx_description
1 polymer ?
#
loop_
_entity_poly.entity_id
_entity_poly.type
_entity_poly.pdbx_seq_one_letter_code
_entity_poly.pdbx_strand_id
1 'polypeptide(L)'
;MIMTLSRNIGLGRLAIVAAIAALIFAIACGDDAPEPVPTVDTAKLIQEAVASAQSASAAEIQNSVAAAIAEQPQGASAAEIQKLVSDSVTAAIAAQPAGLTRADVQSIVSRSTEGQLSAADVQAIVDQSFRALPAPEIDVSRLTSLVNSAVAGAVPEGVSADEISNIVQAQVSAGLSGTLTRGDIEDLVAQAVEDAVGDQLTAEQVTEIVNASLVATNQAIESAAAEAAQAAAAASAAQAAAAAAMEAPTPSGPPVQVVTTTNFVADWARVVGGDRAEVFSLLQPGADPHTFLPGARDVARVADADLVLTVGLELEAEWLEDLLHNASADESKIVALGEVVDPLEYAMDDMHDDHDEHDEHEEEGHDHEDEHEDEHEEEGHDHDEEGHDDHGEMTIGRLLVADAVEAHLSLIDLSTDHVDSGVFEVAAPRATVYPSPTHRFGIVLARGPEDDDDRVHVFDGGIFLEEHGDHFDLVTEAVSRHAFEIADERPIHYVNSHGWTAIFADAHGHAFLINEADLASSSGDYQPVVLEAGPQHGAALVISDDHVVITTKNLDDLDDALPVGVEVRDFHDHVVYDASNRSCPGMHGESHNEHGAAFGCVGGVLFLEAHDGEYEHKFIANPPEMREDSRIGSVYGHHHVEHFFGKASYFDGEGFADDGIWLIDVDHGEMRQVFSEPSVSTKFSSDGELLYVLGADGVLHALDAHDGDLVATLDLVEPGDAGRPAMIVVGEWLYVADPNGGHVLGVHLPHMEIEEEWELGGAPSSLAFLGVTDSGDAPHEGHDEHEEEGHDEHDEHEEDEHGHAHDHGTHDPHFWFDPIRVKVAVNEIAARLSAIDPDNASVYFQNASEYADELDELHYWILDQVGTIEPERRLLVTSHDAFTYFAQAYGFEIVGLVIPSLATHVEPSAEHIAGLVEVIREREIQALFGETTVSERLAQAVARETGAELFRLYSGSLGPEGSGADTYLGMVRANVKTMVEALK
;
A
#
# COMPACT_ATOMS: atom_id res chain seq x y z
N MET A 1 16.01 -60.61 -26.51
CA MET A 1 17.33 -59.93 -26.41
C MET A 1 17.29 -58.78 -25.40
N ILE A 2 16.17 -58.02 -25.29
CA ILE A 2 15.98 -56.98 -24.26
C ILE A 2 15.74 -57.56 -22.84
N MET A 3 15.09 -58.72 -22.69
CA MET A 3 14.92 -59.38 -21.38
C MET A 3 16.18 -60.01 -20.76
N THR A 4 17.34 -59.96 -21.42
CA THR A 4 18.60 -60.53 -20.90
C THR A 4 19.57 -59.46 -20.39
N LEU A 5 19.27 -58.18 -20.57
CA LEU A 5 20.07 -57.04 -20.10
C LEU A 5 19.59 -56.46 -18.75
N SER A 6 18.49 -56.95 -18.19
CA SER A 6 17.82 -56.34 -17.03
C SER A 6 18.42 -56.69 -15.66
N ARG A 7 19.70 -57.09 -15.58
CA ARG A 7 20.28 -57.55 -14.30
C ARG A 7 21.45 -56.75 -13.75
N ASN A 8 21.97 -55.72 -14.43
CA ASN A 8 23.12 -54.94 -13.94
C ASN A 8 23.11 -53.44 -14.28
N ILE A 9 21.96 -52.84 -14.62
CA ILE A 9 21.89 -51.41 -14.92
C ILE A 9 20.70 -50.82 -14.15
N GLY A 10 20.96 -49.83 -13.30
CA GLY A 10 19.97 -49.14 -12.47
C GLY A 10 18.87 -48.49 -13.31
N LEU A 11 17.67 -48.40 -12.72
CA LEU A 11 16.40 -48.09 -13.37
C LEU A 11 16.39 -46.82 -14.26
N GLY A 12 17.19 -45.79 -13.95
CA GLY A 12 17.25 -44.56 -14.76
C GLY A 12 17.87 -44.70 -16.15
N ARG A 13 18.82 -45.62 -16.34
CA ARG A 13 19.50 -45.81 -17.65
C ARG A 13 18.68 -46.64 -18.65
N LEU A 14 17.65 -47.35 -18.19
CA LEU A 14 16.77 -48.14 -19.06
C LEU A 14 15.79 -47.23 -19.85
N ALA A 15 15.39 -46.10 -19.27
CA ALA A 15 14.52 -45.12 -19.90
C ALA A 15 15.21 -44.40 -21.09
N ILE A 16 16.48 -44.02 -20.92
CA ILE A 16 17.28 -43.34 -21.95
C ILE A 16 17.51 -44.24 -23.16
N VAL A 17 17.84 -45.52 -22.96
CA VAL A 17 18.02 -46.47 -24.06
C VAL A 17 16.70 -46.79 -24.75
N ALA A 18 15.58 -46.81 -24.01
CA ALA A 18 14.24 -47.00 -24.58
C ALA A 18 13.80 -45.79 -25.41
N ALA A 19 14.07 -44.56 -24.96
CA ALA A 19 13.76 -43.32 -25.66
C ALA A 19 14.60 -43.17 -26.95
N ILE A 20 15.90 -43.46 -26.90
CA ILE A 20 16.78 -43.44 -28.08
C ILE A 20 16.37 -44.53 -29.09
N ALA A 21 15.98 -45.72 -28.63
CA ALA A 21 15.49 -46.78 -29.51
C ALA A 21 14.14 -46.41 -30.16
N ALA A 22 13.24 -45.74 -29.44
CA ALA A 22 11.96 -45.25 -29.97
C ALA A 22 12.17 -44.14 -31.00
N LEU A 23 13.10 -43.21 -30.74
CA LEU A 23 13.47 -42.12 -31.66
C LEU A 23 14.12 -42.67 -32.94
N ILE A 24 15.02 -43.65 -32.82
CA ILE A 24 15.63 -44.32 -33.99
C ILE A 24 14.56 -45.11 -34.78
N PHE A 25 13.58 -45.73 -34.10
CA PHE A 25 12.50 -46.46 -34.76
C PHE A 25 11.52 -45.54 -35.49
N ALA A 26 11.21 -44.36 -34.93
CA ALA A 26 10.38 -43.33 -35.55
C ALA A 26 11.07 -42.68 -36.76
N ILE A 27 12.39 -42.45 -36.68
CA ILE A 27 13.17 -41.88 -37.79
C ILE A 27 13.39 -42.91 -38.92
N ALA A 28 13.50 -44.21 -38.59
CA ALA A 28 13.75 -45.26 -39.57
C ALA A 28 12.50 -45.75 -40.33
N CYS A 29 11.30 -45.50 -39.80
CA CYS A 29 10.02 -45.93 -40.36
C CYS A 29 9.11 -44.72 -40.63
N GLY A 30 9.43 -43.89 -41.63
CA GLY A 30 8.49 -42.84 -42.08
C GLY A 30 7.12 -43.40 -42.50
N ASP A 31 6.07 -42.58 -42.36
CA ASP A 31 4.64 -42.65 -42.78
C ASP A 31 3.85 -43.97 -42.96
N ASP A 32 4.44 -45.17 -42.82
CA ASP A 32 3.83 -46.46 -43.17
C ASP A 32 3.84 -47.49 -42.01
N ALA A 33 3.55 -47.05 -40.77
CA ALA A 33 3.37 -47.96 -39.63
C ALA A 33 1.88 -48.24 -39.33
N PRO A 34 1.42 -49.51 -39.19
CA PRO A 34 0.01 -49.83 -38.96
C PRO A 34 -0.35 -49.96 -37.46
N GLU A 35 -1.41 -49.23 -37.06
CA GLU A 35 -2.24 -49.31 -35.83
C GLU A 35 -1.61 -48.96 -34.45
N PRO A 36 -2.44 -48.46 -33.50
CA PRO A 36 -2.00 -47.52 -32.49
C PRO A 36 -1.37 -48.22 -31.29
N VAL A 37 -0.15 -47.80 -30.94
CA VAL A 37 0.46 -48.06 -29.64
C VAL A 37 -0.11 -47.03 -28.65
N PRO A 38 -0.36 -47.37 -27.37
CA PRO A 38 -0.91 -46.41 -26.41
C PRO A 38 0.06 -45.21 -26.33
N THR A 39 -0.50 -44.01 -26.39
CA THR A 39 0.22 -42.74 -26.23
C THR A 39 0.84 -42.70 -24.85
N VAL A 40 2.07 -43.20 -24.76
CA VAL A 40 2.99 -42.80 -23.70
C VAL A 40 3.45 -41.41 -24.12
N ASP A 41 3.04 -40.42 -23.34
CA ASP A 41 3.42 -39.03 -23.52
C ASP A 41 4.94 -38.93 -23.46
N THR A 42 5.53 -38.89 -24.64
CA THR A 42 6.97 -38.94 -24.84
C THR A 42 7.58 -37.61 -24.44
N ALA A 43 6.81 -36.53 -24.49
CA ALA A 43 7.20 -35.21 -23.99
C ALA A 43 7.25 -35.22 -22.46
N LYS A 44 6.26 -35.80 -21.78
CA LYS A 44 6.26 -35.94 -20.31
C LYS A 44 7.41 -36.82 -19.80
N LEU A 45 7.71 -37.94 -20.45
CA LEU A 45 8.87 -38.77 -20.08
C LEU A 45 10.21 -38.10 -20.40
N ILE A 46 10.27 -37.25 -21.43
CA ILE A 46 11.45 -36.42 -21.71
C ILE A 46 11.57 -35.31 -20.67
N GLN A 47 10.49 -34.64 -20.28
CA GLN A 47 10.45 -33.63 -19.22
C GLN A 47 10.81 -34.21 -17.84
N GLU A 48 10.26 -35.36 -17.46
CA GLU A 48 10.59 -36.03 -16.21
C GLU A 48 12.03 -36.57 -16.21
N ALA A 49 12.54 -37.02 -17.37
CA ALA A 49 13.95 -37.40 -17.51
C ALA A 49 14.90 -36.19 -17.61
N VAL A 50 14.44 -35.02 -18.07
CA VAL A 50 15.17 -33.74 -18.11
C VAL A 50 15.23 -33.13 -16.70
N ALA A 51 14.11 -33.09 -15.99
CA ALA A 51 14.01 -32.66 -14.60
C ALA A 51 14.84 -33.55 -13.65
N SER A 52 15.02 -34.84 -13.98
CA SER A 52 15.89 -35.73 -13.21
C SER A 52 17.36 -35.75 -13.67
N ALA A 53 17.77 -34.99 -14.71
CA ALA A 53 19.09 -35.14 -15.33
C ALA A 53 20.09 -33.97 -15.19
N GLN A 54 19.73 -32.72 -14.86
CA GLN A 54 20.62 -31.56 -14.53
C GLN A 54 19.77 -30.26 -14.58
N SER A 55 19.99 -29.16 -13.85
CA SER A 55 21.14 -28.60 -13.12
C SER A 55 20.69 -27.40 -12.27
N ALA A 56 21.03 -27.32 -10.99
CA ALA A 56 21.13 -26.04 -10.30
C ALA A 56 22.35 -25.24 -10.85
N SER A 57 22.18 -23.99 -11.20
CA SER A 57 23.27 -23.07 -11.49
C SER A 57 24.27 -23.00 -10.32
N ALA A 58 25.49 -22.54 -10.59
CA ALA A 58 26.45 -22.23 -9.52
C ALA A 58 25.88 -21.20 -8.51
N ALA A 59 24.91 -20.39 -8.94
CA ALA A 59 24.19 -19.44 -8.10
C ALA A 59 23.21 -20.12 -7.13
N GLU A 60 22.47 -21.14 -7.57
CA GLU A 60 21.57 -21.90 -6.67
C GLU A 60 22.34 -22.70 -5.60
N ILE A 61 23.51 -23.24 -5.96
CA ILE A 61 24.41 -23.88 -5.00
C ILE A 61 24.95 -22.84 -4.01
N GLN A 62 25.33 -21.65 -4.48
CA GLN A 62 25.81 -20.55 -3.64
C GLN A 62 24.73 -20.09 -2.66
N ASN A 63 23.48 -19.92 -3.12
CA ASN A 63 22.37 -19.47 -2.30
C ASN A 63 21.99 -20.51 -1.24
N SER A 64 21.99 -21.80 -1.60
CA SER A 64 21.73 -22.88 -0.64
C SER A 64 22.78 -22.94 0.48
N VAL A 65 24.04 -22.64 0.15
CA VAL A 65 25.13 -22.59 1.13
C VAL A 65 25.01 -21.33 1.99
N ALA A 66 24.69 -20.18 1.41
CA ALA A 66 24.53 -18.91 2.13
C ALA A 66 23.36 -18.99 3.14
N ALA A 67 22.22 -19.53 2.73
CA ALA A 67 21.05 -19.72 3.59
C ALA A 67 21.38 -20.62 4.81
N ALA A 68 22.08 -21.74 4.58
CA ALA A 68 22.46 -22.64 5.67
C ALA A 68 23.44 -22.01 6.69
N ILE A 69 24.19 -20.98 6.28
CA ILE A 69 25.10 -20.22 7.16
C ILE A 69 24.32 -19.15 7.93
N ALA A 70 23.35 -18.51 7.28
CA ALA A 70 22.49 -17.49 7.90
C ALA A 70 21.61 -18.08 9.03
N GLU A 71 21.15 -19.33 8.89
CA GLU A 71 20.36 -20.03 9.92
C GLU A 71 21.15 -20.44 11.18
N GLN A 72 22.41 -20.01 11.35
CA GLN A 72 23.21 -20.37 12.52
C GLN A 72 22.85 -19.53 13.75
N PRO A 73 22.76 -20.15 14.94
CA PRO A 73 22.51 -19.42 16.18
C PRO A 73 23.67 -18.47 16.51
N GLN A 74 23.33 -17.24 16.92
CA GLN A 74 24.33 -16.22 17.27
C GLN A 74 25.27 -16.71 18.38
N GLY A 75 26.58 -16.59 18.15
CA GLY A 75 27.64 -17.00 19.09
C GLY A 75 28.42 -18.29 18.75
N ALA A 76 28.20 -18.89 17.58
CA ALA A 76 28.98 -20.04 17.10
C ALA A 76 30.49 -19.73 17.00
N SER A 77 31.35 -20.66 17.42
CA SER A 77 32.79 -20.48 17.28
C SER A 77 33.25 -20.61 15.83
N ALA A 78 34.37 -19.96 15.46
CA ALA A 78 34.93 -20.03 14.10
C ALA A 78 35.13 -21.48 13.60
N ALA A 79 35.38 -22.44 14.50
CA ALA A 79 35.53 -23.85 14.16
C ALA A 79 34.18 -24.55 13.85
N GLU A 80 33.10 -24.12 14.48
CA GLU A 80 31.74 -24.61 14.21
C GLU A 80 31.23 -24.06 12.87
N ILE A 81 31.48 -22.77 12.62
CA ILE A 81 31.20 -22.11 11.34
C ILE A 81 31.98 -22.80 10.21
N GLN A 82 33.29 -23.02 10.39
CA GLN A 82 34.12 -23.72 9.40
C GLN A 82 33.59 -25.12 9.06
N LYS A 83 33.14 -25.88 10.05
CA LYS A 83 32.63 -27.24 9.84
C LYS A 83 31.29 -27.24 9.10
N LEU A 84 30.38 -26.35 9.49
CA LEU A 84 29.08 -26.24 8.86
C LEU A 84 29.20 -25.79 7.40
N VAL A 85 29.99 -24.75 7.13
CA VAL A 85 30.27 -24.27 5.77
C VAL A 85 30.79 -25.43 4.91
N SER A 86 31.76 -26.20 5.43
CA SER A 86 32.31 -27.37 4.73
C SER A 86 31.24 -28.43 4.44
N ASP A 87 30.38 -28.75 5.40
CA ASP A 87 29.35 -29.79 5.26
C ASP A 87 28.26 -29.37 4.26
N SER A 88 27.80 -28.11 4.33
CA SER A 88 26.78 -27.54 3.42
C SER A 88 27.30 -27.42 1.98
N VAL A 89 28.52 -26.91 1.80
CA VAL A 89 29.17 -26.85 0.48
C VAL A 89 29.33 -28.26 -0.11
N THR A 90 29.70 -29.24 0.70
CA THR A 90 29.88 -30.62 0.23
C THR A 90 28.55 -31.26 -0.17
N ALA A 91 27.48 -31.06 0.60
CA ALA A 91 26.15 -31.58 0.30
C ALA A 91 25.55 -30.94 -0.96
N ALA A 92 25.64 -29.62 -1.08
CA ALA A 92 25.14 -28.88 -2.23
C ALA A 92 25.89 -29.24 -3.52
N ILE A 93 27.21 -29.39 -3.45
CA ILE A 93 27.98 -29.82 -4.62
C ILE A 93 27.70 -31.29 -4.97
N ALA A 94 27.51 -32.19 -3.99
CA ALA A 94 27.20 -33.59 -4.25
C ALA A 94 25.85 -33.78 -4.95
N ALA A 95 24.90 -32.87 -4.74
CA ALA A 95 23.63 -32.84 -5.47
C ALA A 95 23.82 -32.54 -6.96
N GLN A 96 24.96 -31.98 -7.37
CA GLN A 96 25.24 -31.64 -8.76
C GLN A 96 26.70 -31.86 -9.20
N PRO A 97 27.05 -33.11 -9.55
CA PRO A 97 28.45 -33.53 -9.69
C PRO A 97 29.11 -33.21 -11.04
N ALA A 98 28.40 -32.66 -12.01
CA ALA A 98 28.88 -32.55 -13.39
C ALA A 98 29.74 -31.28 -13.62
N GLY A 99 31.03 -31.36 -13.30
CA GLY A 99 32.05 -30.52 -13.94
C GLY A 99 32.69 -29.40 -13.12
N LEU A 100 32.41 -29.30 -11.81
CA LEU A 100 33.00 -28.24 -10.99
C LEU A 100 34.53 -28.36 -10.89
N THR A 101 35.20 -27.26 -11.23
CA THR A 101 36.65 -27.08 -11.11
C THR A 101 37.02 -26.58 -9.72
N ARG A 102 38.30 -26.62 -9.37
CA ARG A 102 38.77 -26.14 -8.07
C ARG A 102 38.55 -24.64 -7.91
N ALA A 103 38.65 -23.90 -9.01
CA ALA A 103 38.38 -22.46 -9.04
C ALA A 103 36.91 -22.16 -8.75
N ASP A 104 35.98 -23.01 -9.20
CA ASP A 104 34.56 -22.84 -8.94
C ASP A 104 34.25 -23.07 -7.46
N VAL A 105 34.79 -24.15 -6.86
CA VAL A 105 34.66 -24.41 -5.42
C VAL A 105 35.30 -23.30 -4.60
N GLN A 106 36.46 -22.80 -5.01
CA GLN A 106 37.12 -21.66 -4.37
C GLN A 106 36.23 -20.40 -4.40
N SER A 107 35.66 -20.10 -5.57
CA SER A 107 34.79 -18.94 -5.74
C SER A 107 33.51 -19.04 -4.91
N ILE A 108 32.91 -20.22 -4.80
CA ILE A 108 31.72 -20.46 -3.98
C ILE A 108 32.05 -20.23 -2.50
N VAL A 109 33.07 -20.92 -1.97
CA VAL A 109 33.42 -20.83 -0.54
C VAL A 109 33.88 -19.42 -0.15
N SER A 110 34.65 -18.74 -1.01
CA SER A 110 35.11 -17.37 -0.72
C SER A 110 33.99 -16.34 -0.73
N ARG A 111 32.96 -16.52 -1.59
CA ARG A 111 31.79 -15.63 -1.59
C ARG A 111 30.86 -15.91 -0.43
N SER A 112 30.62 -17.17 -0.09
CA SER A 112 29.67 -17.54 0.97
C SER A 112 30.17 -17.33 2.41
N THR A 113 31.42 -16.89 2.61
CA THR A 113 31.99 -16.73 3.96
C THR A 113 32.34 -15.28 4.31
N GLU A 114 32.16 -14.32 3.39
CA GLU A 114 32.19 -12.86 3.60
C GLU A 114 33.18 -12.32 4.67
N GLY A 115 34.42 -12.84 4.68
CA GLY A 115 35.46 -12.40 5.63
C GLY A 115 35.32 -12.92 7.07
N GLN A 116 34.30 -13.74 7.36
CA GLN A 116 34.08 -14.39 8.66
C GLN A 116 35.13 -15.46 8.99
N LEU A 117 35.85 -15.97 7.97
CA LEU A 117 36.93 -16.95 8.12
C LEU A 117 38.26 -16.41 7.59
N SER A 118 39.36 -16.87 8.17
CA SER A 118 40.69 -16.51 7.67
C SER A 118 40.93 -17.11 6.27
N ALA A 119 41.78 -16.46 5.47
CA ALA A 119 42.15 -16.99 4.15
C ALA A 119 42.74 -18.42 4.21
N ALA A 120 43.38 -18.79 5.33
CA ALA A 120 43.90 -20.14 5.53
C ALA A 120 42.77 -21.17 5.78
N ASP A 121 41.73 -20.77 6.51
CA ASP A 121 40.57 -21.62 6.81
C ASP A 121 39.69 -21.80 5.58
N VAL A 122 39.49 -20.74 4.80
CA VAL A 122 38.81 -20.80 3.50
C VAL A 122 39.52 -21.77 2.56
N GLN A 123 40.86 -21.70 2.48
CA GLN A 123 41.62 -22.62 1.63
C GLN A 123 41.51 -24.08 2.10
N ALA A 124 41.51 -24.33 3.41
CA ALA A 124 41.34 -25.66 3.97
C ALA A 124 39.97 -26.26 3.65
N ILE A 125 38.90 -25.46 3.73
CA ILE A 125 37.54 -25.88 3.35
C ILE A 125 37.50 -26.23 1.85
N VAL A 126 38.03 -25.36 0.99
CA VAL A 126 38.04 -25.59 -0.46
C VAL A 126 38.75 -26.89 -0.81
N ASP A 127 39.90 -27.15 -0.18
CA ASP A 127 40.68 -28.36 -0.41
C ASP A 127 39.91 -29.62 0.04
N GLN A 128 39.22 -29.55 1.17
CA GLN A 128 38.40 -30.65 1.70
C GLN A 128 37.17 -30.92 0.83
N SER A 129 36.40 -29.88 0.49
CA SER A 129 35.21 -29.99 -0.36
C SER A 129 35.57 -30.49 -1.76
N PHE A 130 36.68 -30.01 -2.33
CA PHE A 130 37.14 -30.47 -3.65
C PHE A 130 37.53 -31.95 -3.66
N ARG A 131 38.15 -32.45 -2.59
CA ARG A 131 38.48 -33.89 -2.44
C ARG A 131 37.24 -34.76 -2.30
N ALA A 132 36.17 -34.27 -1.67
CA ALA A 132 34.93 -35.01 -1.47
C ALA A 132 34.08 -35.16 -2.76
N LEU A 133 34.40 -34.41 -3.82
CA LEU A 133 33.66 -34.48 -5.08
C LEU A 133 33.76 -35.84 -5.75
N PRO A 134 32.69 -36.30 -6.44
CA PRO A 134 32.80 -37.42 -7.34
C PRO A 134 33.89 -37.18 -8.39
N ALA A 135 34.75 -38.17 -8.59
CA ALA A 135 35.71 -38.10 -9.67
C ALA A 135 34.98 -38.25 -11.02
N PRO A 136 35.35 -37.46 -12.06
CA PRO A 136 34.85 -37.72 -13.41
C PRO A 136 35.26 -39.13 -13.87
N GLU A 137 34.63 -39.69 -14.91
CA GLU A 137 35.12 -40.95 -15.49
C GLU A 137 36.51 -40.69 -16.12
N ILE A 138 37.56 -41.10 -15.40
CA ILE A 138 38.95 -40.95 -15.86
C ILE A 138 39.34 -42.18 -16.67
N ASP A 139 39.88 -41.98 -17.87
CA ASP A 139 40.53 -43.06 -18.61
C ASP A 139 41.75 -43.55 -17.82
N VAL A 140 41.62 -44.75 -17.25
CA VAL A 140 42.65 -45.44 -16.47
C VAL A 140 43.99 -45.46 -17.20
N SER A 141 43.98 -45.58 -18.54
CA SER A 141 45.20 -45.59 -19.36
C SER A 141 45.89 -44.23 -19.40
N ARG A 142 45.12 -43.14 -19.47
CA ARG A 142 45.63 -41.75 -19.47
C ARG A 142 46.16 -41.37 -18.10
N LEU A 143 45.42 -41.67 -17.03
CA LEU A 143 45.86 -41.45 -15.65
C LEU A 143 47.15 -42.21 -15.35
N THR A 144 47.18 -43.50 -15.70
CA THR A 144 48.36 -44.34 -15.53
C THR A 144 49.57 -43.79 -16.30
N SER A 145 49.38 -43.30 -17.53
CA SER A 145 50.46 -42.72 -18.33
C SER A 145 51.04 -41.44 -17.72
N LEU A 146 50.19 -40.59 -17.14
CA LEU A 146 50.61 -39.35 -16.48
C LEU A 146 51.34 -39.62 -15.18
N VAL A 147 50.81 -40.51 -14.34
CA VAL A 147 51.45 -40.95 -13.09
C VAL A 147 52.80 -41.61 -13.40
N ASN A 148 52.88 -42.50 -14.39
CA ASN A 148 54.15 -43.13 -14.78
C ASN A 148 55.19 -42.13 -15.31
N SER A 149 54.74 -41.09 -16.01
CA SER A 149 55.64 -40.02 -16.47
C SER A 149 56.16 -39.17 -15.31
N ALA A 150 55.30 -38.88 -14.32
CA ALA A 150 55.67 -38.17 -13.11
C ALA A 150 56.67 -38.96 -12.26
N VAL A 151 56.41 -40.26 -12.06
CA VAL A 151 57.32 -41.18 -11.35
C VAL A 151 58.68 -41.25 -12.07
N ALA A 152 58.71 -41.41 -13.40
CA ALA A 152 59.96 -41.48 -14.15
C ALA A 152 60.79 -40.18 -14.06
N GLY A 153 60.14 -39.03 -13.88
CA GLY A 153 60.81 -37.74 -13.70
C GLY A 153 61.32 -37.48 -12.27
N ALA A 154 60.74 -38.13 -11.27
CA ALA A 154 61.02 -37.92 -9.84
C ALA A 154 61.89 -39.02 -9.20
N VAL A 155 62.08 -40.16 -9.87
CA VAL A 155 62.89 -41.28 -9.35
C VAL A 155 64.41 -41.00 -9.48
N PRO A 156 65.21 -41.18 -8.41
CA PRO A 156 66.67 -40.99 -8.44
C PRO A 156 67.42 -41.96 -9.38
N GLU A 157 68.59 -41.54 -9.89
CA GLU A 157 69.46 -42.40 -10.72
C GLU A 157 69.82 -43.72 -10.00
N GLY A 158 69.50 -44.86 -10.64
CA GLY A 158 69.83 -46.20 -10.14
C GLY A 158 68.65 -47.01 -9.60
N VAL A 159 67.46 -46.42 -9.52
CA VAL A 159 66.19 -47.11 -9.18
C VAL A 159 65.36 -47.31 -10.44
N SER A 160 64.75 -48.50 -10.58
CA SER A 160 64.01 -48.89 -11.79
C SER A 160 62.62 -48.25 -11.80
N ALA A 161 62.47 -47.14 -12.54
CA ALA A 161 61.17 -46.49 -12.73
C ALA A 161 60.12 -47.45 -13.31
N ASP A 162 60.52 -48.36 -14.21
CA ASP A 162 59.63 -49.35 -14.82
C ASP A 162 59.04 -50.34 -13.80
N GLU A 163 59.80 -50.74 -12.76
CA GLU A 163 59.28 -51.65 -11.72
C GLU A 163 58.26 -50.95 -10.83
N ILE A 164 58.53 -49.70 -10.42
CA ILE A 164 57.61 -48.88 -9.61
C ILE A 164 56.33 -48.60 -10.40
N SER A 165 56.45 -48.16 -11.66
CA SER A 165 55.30 -47.89 -12.53
C SER A 165 54.42 -49.11 -12.78
N ASN A 166 54.99 -50.31 -12.92
CA ASN A 166 54.20 -51.54 -13.10
C ASN A 166 53.38 -51.92 -11.85
N ILE A 167 53.93 -51.70 -10.65
CA ILE A 167 53.23 -51.98 -9.39
C ILE A 167 52.11 -50.95 -9.18
N VAL A 168 52.42 -49.67 -9.35
CA VAL A 168 51.45 -48.56 -9.25
C VAL A 168 50.31 -48.77 -10.25
N GLN A 169 50.62 -49.09 -11.52
CA GLN A 169 49.61 -49.39 -12.53
C GLN A 169 48.68 -50.55 -12.13
N ALA A 170 49.23 -51.64 -11.59
CA ALA A 170 48.44 -52.80 -11.20
C ALA A 170 47.50 -52.49 -10.02
N GLN A 171 47.98 -51.73 -9.02
CA GLN A 171 47.19 -51.35 -7.85
C GLN A 171 46.13 -50.30 -8.18
N VAL A 172 46.48 -49.25 -8.93
CA VAL A 172 45.54 -48.22 -9.38
C VAL A 172 44.46 -48.83 -10.28
N SER A 173 44.82 -49.69 -11.22
CA SER A 173 43.84 -50.36 -12.10
C SER A 173 42.90 -51.31 -11.33
N ALA A 174 43.36 -51.89 -10.21
CA ALA A 174 42.54 -52.76 -9.37
C ALA A 174 41.65 -51.96 -8.40
N GLY A 175 42.08 -50.76 -7.98
CA GLY A 175 41.36 -49.90 -7.05
C GLY A 175 40.34 -48.96 -7.70
N LEU A 176 40.48 -48.65 -9.00
CA LEU A 176 39.57 -47.77 -9.75
C LEU A 176 38.23 -48.44 -10.13
N SER A 177 37.51 -49.00 -9.15
CA SER A 177 36.19 -49.61 -9.36
C SER A 177 35.13 -49.04 -8.42
N GLY A 178 33.98 -48.67 -8.97
CA GLY A 178 32.88 -48.04 -8.22
C GLY A 178 32.85 -46.52 -8.39
N THR A 179 31.90 -45.86 -7.73
CA THR A 179 31.85 -44.40 -7.60
C THR A 179 32.91 -43.96 -6.60
N LEU A 180 34.01 -43.41 -7.10
CA LEU A 180 35.11 -42.89 -6.29
C LEU A 180 35.05 -41.37 -6.23
N THR A 181 35.50 -40.82 -5.11
CA THR A 181 35.75 -39.39 -4.98
C THR A 181 37.13 -39.02 -5.53
N ARG A 182 37.38 -37.73 -5.76
CA ARG A 182 38.69 -37.24 -6.18
C ARG A 182 39.76 -37.58 -5.13
N GLY A 183 39.43 -37.45 -3.84
CA GLY A 183 40.28 -37.84 -2.73
C GLY A 183 40.60 -39.34 -2.68
N ASP A 184 39.63 -40.22 -2.98
CA ASP A 184 39.88 -41.67 -3.05
C ASP A 184 40.93 -42.02 -4.11
N ILE A 185 40.94 -41.30 -5.24
CA ILE A 185 41.92 -41.51 -6.32
C ILE A 185 43.30 -40.99 -5.88
N GLU A 186 43.36 -39.83 -5.23
CA GLU A 186 44.59 -39.29 -4.66
C GLU A 186 45.21 -40.26 -3.65
N ASP A 187 44.41 -40.77 -2.70
CA ASP A 187 44.87 -41.68 -1.65
C ASP A 187 45.26 -43.05 -2.21
N LEU A 188 44.53 -43.55 -3.22
CA LEU A 188 44.89 -44.78 -3.92
C LEU A 188 46.23 -44.65 -4.65
N VAL A 189 46.48 -43.52 -5.32
CA VAL A 189 47.75 -43.26 -6.03
C VAL A 189 48.89 -43.08 -5.03
N ALA A 190 48.69 -42.33 -3.95
CA ALA A 190 49.70 -42.14 -2.91
C ALA A 190 50.09 -43.48 -2.26
N GLN A 191 49.11 -44.27 -1.84
CA GLN A 191 49.36 -45.59 -1.23
C GLN A 191 50.04 -46.55 -2.21
N ALA A 192 49.63 -46.56 -3.48
CA ALA A 192 50.25 -47.42 -4.49
C ALA A 192 51.72 -47.04 -4.74
N VAL A 193 52.05 -45.75 -4.72
CA VAL A 193 53.44 -45.26 -4.85
C VAL A 193 54.26 -45.62 -3.61
N GLU A 194 53.72 -45.43 -2.40
CA GLU A 194 54.41 -45.79 -1.16
C GLU A 194 54.69 -47.31 -1.06
N ASP A 195 53.70 -48.14 -1.40
CA ASP A 195 53.82 -49.60 -1.43
C ASP A 195 54.84 -50.08 -2.48
N ALA A 196 54.87 -49.42 -3.65
CA ALA A 196 55.77 -49.78 -4.74
C ALA A 196 57.24 -49.43 -4.44
N VAL A 197 57.48 -48.39 -3.65
CA VAL A 197 58.82 -47.86 -3.37
C VAL A 197 59.44 -48.52 -2.12
N GLY A 198 58.64 -48.92 -1.12
CA GLY A 198 59.09 -49.63 0.08
C GLY A 198 60.27 -48.95 0.83
N ASP A 199 61.14 -49.74 1.49
CA ASP A 199 62.35 -49.23 2.20
C ASP A 199 63.48 -48.77 1.26
N GLN A 200 63.25 -48.70 -0.06
CA GLN A 200 64.33 -48.47 -1.04
C GLN A 200 64.75 -47.01 -1.18
N LEU A 201 63.90 -46.06 -0.77
CA LEU A 201 64.13 -44.61 -0.85
C LEU A 201 64.05 -43.94 0.53
N THR A 202 64.62 -42.74 0.66
CA THR A 202 64.44 -41.95 1.89
C THR A 202 63.02 -41.38 1.96
N ALA A 203 62.53 -41.09 3.17
CA ALA A 203 61.20 -40.50 3.37
C ALA A 203 60.99 -39.21 2.54
N GLU A 204 62.03 -38.38 2.42
CA GLU A 204 61.99 -37.15 1.62
C GLU A 204 61.82 -37.43 0.12
N GLN A 205 62.51 -38.46 -0.40
CA GLN A 205 62.39 -38.89 -1.80
C GLN A 205 61.04 -39.55 -2.11
N VAL A 206 60.49 -40.31 -1.15
CA VAL A 206 59.13 -40.87 -1.26
C VAL A 206 58.10 -39.75 -1.33
N THR A 207 58.18 -38.76 -0.44
CA THR A 207 57.29 -37.60 -0.46
C THR A 207 57.37 -36.81 -1.77
N GLU A 208 58.56 -36.63 -2.34
CA GLU A 208 58.73 -35.95 -3.63
C GLU A 208 58.03 -36.70 -4.77
N ILE A 209 58.15 -38.03 -4.84
CA ILE A 209 57.52 -38.86 -5.87
C ILE A 209 55.99 -38.91 -5.68
N VAL A 210 55.51 -39.02 -4.44
CA VAL A 210 54.07 -38.98 -4.13
C VAL A 210 53.48 -37.63 -4.54
N ASN A 211 54.11 -36.51 -4.16
CA ASN A 211 53.64 -35.18 -4.53
C ASN A 211 53.61 -34.97 -6.04
N ALA A 212 54.65 -35.39 -6.77
CA ALA A 212 54.68 -35.31 -8.23
C ALA A 212 53.55 -36.14 -8.87
N SER A 213 53.25 -37.31 -8.31
CA SER A 213 52.20 -38.21 -8.79
C SER A 213 50.79 -37.66 -8.50
N LEU A 214 50.58 -37.01 -7.35
CA LEU A 214 49.33 -36.34 -7.00
C LEU A 214 49.08 -35.12 -7.89
N VAL A 215 50.11 -34.32 -8.19
CA VAL A 215 49.99 -33.20 -9.14
C VAL A 215 49.56 -33.68 -10.53
N ALA A 216 50.18 -34.75 -11.02
CA ALA A 216 49.82 -35.34 -12.32
C ALA A 216 48.39 -35.93 -12.32
N THR A 217 47.97 -36.51 -11.19
CA THR A 217 46.62 -37.05 -10.99
C THR A 217 45.58 -35.93 -11.00
N ASN A 218 45.84 -34.83 -10.31
CA ASN A 218 44.95 -33.66 -10.29
C ASN A 218 44.81 -32.99 -11.65
N GLN A 219 45.91 -32.86 -12.40
CA GLN A 219 45.84 -32.37 -13.79
C GLN A 219 44.99 -33.26 -14.70
N ALA A 220 45.04 -34.58 -14.49
CA ALA A 220 44.21 -35.53 -15.24
C ALA A 220 42.72 -35.38 -14.89
N ILE A 221 42.41 -35.23 -13.59
CA ILE A 221 41.05 -35.01 -13.07
C ILE A 221 40.47 -33.71 -13.61
N GLU A 222 41.22 -32.61 -13.55
CA GLU A 222 40.79 -31.29 -14.02
C GLU A 222 40.58 -31.27 -15.55
N SER A 223 41.48 -31.91 -16.31
CA SER A 223 41.32 -32.02 -17.76
C SER A 223 40.07 -32.83 -18.14
N ALA A 224 39.82 -33.93 -17.44
CA ALA A 224 38.62 -34.75 -17.67
C ALA A 224 37.34 -34.02 -17.27
N ALA A 225 37.37 -33.24 -16.19
CA ALA A 225 36.25 -32.40 -15.77
C ALA A 225 35.96 -31.29 -16.80
N ALA A 226 37.00 -30.63 -17.33
CA ALA A 226 36.85 -29.61 -18.36
C ALA A 226 36.33 -30.17 -19.69
N GLU A 227 36.81 -31.35 -20.10
CA GLU A 227 36.32 -32.06 -21.29
C GLU A 227 34.84 -32.46 -21.12
N ALA A 228 34.44 -32.91 -19.93
CA ALA A 228 33.04 -33.22 -19.61
C ALA A 228 32.16 -31.96 -19.61
N ALA A 229 32.64 -30.85 -19.05
CA ALA A 229 31.94 -29.57 -19.06
C ALA A 229 31.75 -29.02 -20.49
N GLN A 230 32.77 -29.12 -21.36
CA GLN A 230 32.65 -28.75 -22.77
C GLN A 230 31.68 -29.65 -23.53
N ALA A 231 31.64 -30.95 -23.23
CA ALA A 231 30.68 -31.87 -23.84
C ALA A 231 29.24 -31.56 -23.40
N ALA A 232 29.03 -31.20 -22.13
CA ALA A 232 27.73 -30.76 -21.63
C ALA A 232 27.28 -29.43 -22.27
N ALA A 233 28.19 -28.47 -22.39
CA ALA A 233 27.91 -27.19 -23.08
C ALA A 233 27.61 -27.39 -24.58
N ALA A 234 28.32 -28.28 -25.26
CA ALA A 234 28.05 -28.61 -26.65
C ALA A 234 26.72 -29.37 -26.84
N ALA A 235 26.33 -30.21 -25.88
CA ALA A 235 25.02 -30.86 -25.88
C ALA A 235 23.90 -29.84 -25.69
N SER A 236 24.06 -28.89 -24.75
CA SER A 236 23.12 -27.78 -24.54
C SER A 236 23.02 -26.87 -25.78
N ALA A 237 24.14 -26.54 -26.43
CA ALA A 237 24.13 -25.75 -27.66
C ALA A 237 23.49 -26.48 -28.85
N ALA A 238 23.65 -27.81 -28.95
CA ALA A 238 22.95 -28.62 -29.95
C ALA A 238 21.44 -28.71 -29.67
N GLN A 239 21.05 -28.63 -28.40
CA GLN A 239 19.66 -28.59 -27.92
C GLN A 239 19.00 -27.24 -28.23
N ALA A 240 19.73 -26.14 -28.02
CA ALA A 240 19.32 -24.79 -28.43
C ALA A 240 19.21 -24.65 -29.97
N ALA A 241 20.12 -25.29 -30.73
CA ALA A 241 20.04 -25.31 -32.20
C ALA A 241 18.89 -26.18 -32.73
N ALA A 242 18.47 -27.21 -31.99
CA ALA A 242 17.27 -27.99 -32.31
C ALA A 242 15.98 -27.23 -31.96
N ALA A 243 15.98 -26.44 -30.88
CA ALA A 243 14.89 -25.53 -30.54
C ALA A 243 14.75 -24.38 -31.56
N ALA A 244 15.85 -23.80 -32.03
CA ALA A 244 15.85 -22.75 -33.06
C ALA A 244 15.51 -23.26 -34.48
N ALA A 245 15.54 -24.58 -34.72
CA ALA A 245 15.16 -25.21 -35.99
C ALA A 245 13.68 -25.63 -36.03
N MET A 246 12.97 -25.60 -34.90
CA MET A 246 11.52 -25.49 -34.88
C MET A 246 11.23 -23.99 -35.06
N GLU A 247 10.50 -23.60 -36.11
CA GLU A 247 9.94 -22.23 -36.14
C GLU A 247 9.28 -22.00 -34.78
N ALA A 248 9.62 -20.89 -34.11
CA ALA A 248 8.98 -20.51 -32.86
C ALA A 248 7.48 -20.73 -33.02
N PRO A 249 6.84 -21.50 -32.13
CA PRO A 249 5.40 -21.72 -32.25
C PRO A 249 4.77 -20.33 -32.33
N THR A 250 4.04 -20.06 -33.42
CA THR A 250 3.22 -18.87 -33.49
C THR A 250 2.37 -18.85 -32.22
N PRO A 251 2.46 -17.81 -31.37
CA PRO A 251 1.77 -17.79 -30.09
C PRO A 251 0.29 -18.07 -30.34
N SER A 252 -0.24 -19.08 -29.65
CA SER A 252 -1.62 -19.51 -29.77
C SER A 252 -2.36 -19.18 -28.49
N GLY A 253 -3.42 -18.39 -28.61
CA GLY A 253 -4.27 -17.98 -27.48
C GLY A 253 -4.21 -16.47 -27.22
N PRO A 254 -5.22 -15.91 -26.55
CA PRO A 254 -5.19 -14.53 -26.08
C PRO A 254 -4.01 -14.30 -25.10
N PRO A 255 -3.55 -13.05 -24.90
CA PRO A 255 -2.62 -12.71 -23.81
C PRO A 255 -3.29 -12.93 -22.45
N VAL A 256 -2.48 -13.13 -21.41
CA VAL A 256 -2.92 -13.22 -20.02
C VAL A 256 -3.21 -11.80 -19.51
N GLN A 257 -4.40 -11.58 -18.93
CA GLN A 257 -4.75 -10.29 -18.34
C GLN A 257 -4.16 -10.20 -16.93
N VAL A 258 -3.20 -9.31 -16.73
CA VAL A 258 -2.52 -9.11 -15.44
C VAL A 258 -2.88 -7.74 -14.89
N VAL A 259 -3.35 -7.70 -13.66
CA VAL A 259 -3.53 -6.47 -12.89
C VAL A 259 -2.45 -6.40 -11.82
N THR A 260 -1.83 -5.24 -11.63
CA THR A 260 -0.85 -5.02 -10.57
C THR A 260 -1.27 -3.84 -9.72
N THR A 261 -1.00 -3.88 -8.42
CA THR A 261 -1.24 -2.74 -7.53
C THR A 261 -0.35 -1.58 -7.94
N THR A 262 0.96 -1.79 -7.97
CA THR A 262 1.96 -0.74 -8.24
C THR A 262 2.53 -0.78 -9.66
N ASN A 263 3.02 0.37 -10.12
CA ASN A 263 3.53 0.53 -11.49
C ASN A 263 4.92 -0.07 -11.73
N PHE A 264 5.75 -0.23 -10.70
CA PHE A 264 7.03 -0.95 -10.80
C PHE A 264 6.83 -2.46 -10.88
N VAL A 265 5.83 -3.03 -10.18
CA VAL A 265 5.41 -4.42 -10.39
C VAL A 265 4.85 -4.60 -11.79
N ALA A 266 4.10 -3.61 -12.31
CA ALA A 266 3.63 -3.60 -13.68
C ALA A 266 4.80 -3.66 -14.70
N ASP A 267 5.88 -2.90 -14.46
CA ASP A 267 7.08 -2.92 -15.30
C ASP A 267 7.71 -4.33 -15.31
N TRP A 268 7.88 -4.96 -14.15
CA TRP A 268 8.41 -6.33 -14.06
C TRP A 268 7.52 -7.33 -14.80
N ALA A 269 6.19 -7.25 -14.60
CA ALA A 269 5.24 -8.13 -15.25
C ALA A 269 5.22 -7.94 -16.78
N ARG A 270 5.40 -6.71 -17.29
CA ARG A 270 5.53 -6.44 -18.73
C ARG A 270 6.82 -7.02 -19.30
N VAL A 271 7.94 -6.91 -18.60
CA VAL A 271 9.22 -7.48 -19.05
C VAL A 271 9.12 -9.01 -19.09
N VAL A 272 8.62 -9.65 -18.02
CA VAL A 272 8.48 -11.10 -17.94
C VAL A 272 7.44 -11.62 -18.94
N GLY A 273 6.27 -10.98 -18.99
CA GLY A 273 5.15 -11.39 -19.83
C GLY A 273 5.32 -11.09 -21.32
N GLY A 274 6.08 -10.05 -21.68
CA GLY A 274 6.25 -9.61 -23.07
C GLY A 274 4.92 -9.42 -23.81
N ASP A 275 4.87 -9.79 -25.09
CA ASP A 275 3.63 -9.74 -25.92
C ASP A 275 2.54 -10.74 -25.47
N ARG A 276 2.76 -11.51 -24.39
CA ARG A 276 1.88 -12.57 -23.90
C ARG A 276 1.15 -12.21 -22.60
N ALA A 277 1.49 -11.07 -21.98
CA ALA A 277 0.73 -10.51 -20.87
C ALA A 277 0.25 -9.10 -21.22
N GLU A 278 -1.04 -8.83 -21.01
CA GLU A 278 -1.59 -7.48 -21.05
C GLU A 278 -1.66 -6.97 -19.61
N VAL A 279 -0.78 -6.02 -19.26
CA VAL A 279 -0.56 -5.61 -17.87
C VAL A 279 -1.13 -4.22 -17.61
N PHE A 280 -2.09 -4.16 -16.69
CA PHE A 280 -2.68 -2.94 -16.16
C PHE A 280 -2.17 -2.67 -14.74
N SER A 281 -1.78 -1.43 -14.46
CA SER A 281 -1.39 -0.98 -13.11
C SER A 281 -2.53 -0.15 -12.53
N LEU A 282 -2.98 -0.48 -11.32
CA LEU A 282 -3.99 0.30 -10.60
C LEU A 282 -3.44 1.68 -10.27
N LEU A 283 -2.27 1.72 -9.62
CA LEU A 283 -1.57 2.96 -9.34
C LEU A 283 -0.97 3.56 -10.62
N GLN A 284 -1.29 4.83 -10.86
CA GLN A 284 -0.63 5.64 -11.88
C GLN A 284 0.76 6.10 -11.40
N PRO A 285 1.70 6.40 -12.33
CA PRO A 285 2.98 7.02 -11.96
C PRO A 285 2.78 8.29 -11.14
N GLY A 286 3.43 8.37 -9.97
CA GLY A 286 3.32 9.46 -9.01
C GLY A 286 2.35 9.20 -7.84
N ALA A 287 1.46 8.22 -7.93
CA ALA A 287 0.56 7.86 -6.82
C ALA A 287 1.30 7.14 -5.67
N ASP A 288 0.83 7.36 -4.44
CA ASP A 288 1.31 6.72 -3.22
C ASP A 288 0.58 5.37 -2.99
N PRO A 289 1.30 4.23 -2.86
CA PRO A 289 0.70 2.94 -2.55
C PRO A 289 0.05 2.84 -1.17
N HIS A 290 0.40 3.68 -0.21
CA HIS A 290 -0.15 3.62 1.15
C HIS A 290 -1.53 4.26 1.29
N THR A 291 -1.90 5.17 0.37
CA THR A 291 -3.12 6.00 0.47
C THR A 291 -3.98 5.94 -0.79
N PHE A 292 -3.79 4.90 -1.62
CA PHE A 292 -4.53 4.77 -2.87
C PHE A 292 -5.99 4.37 -2.60
N LEU A 293 -6.93 5.07 -3.23
CA LEU A 293 -8.37 4.75 -3.17
C LEU A 293 -8.82 4.14 -4.50
N PRO A 294 -9.11 2.83 -4.55
CA PRO A 294 -9.56 2.15 -5.76
C PRO A 294 -10.98 2.57 -6.18
N GLY A 295 -11.20 2.86 -7.46
CA GLY A 295 -12.55 3.16 -7.97
C GLY A 295 -13.26 1.94 -8.58
N ALA A 296 -14.55 2.08 -8.93
CA ALA A 296 -15.36 0.99 -9.51
C ALA A 296 -14.76 0.34 -10.80
N ARG A 297 -13.98 1.10 -11.58
CA ARG A 297 -13.27 0.55 -12.75
C ARG A 297 -12.15 -0.40 -12.38
N ASP A 298 -11.54 -0.19 -11.23
CA ASP A 298 -10.45 -1.01 -10.71
C ASP A 298 -11.00 -2.34 -10.19
N VAL A 299 -12.14 -2.30 -9.49
CA VAL A 299 -12.92 -3.49 -9.10
C VAL A 299 -13.20 -4.39 -10.32
N ALA A 300 -13.76 -3.82 -11.39
CA ALA A 300 -14.07 -4.57 -12.61
C ALA A 300 -12.82 -5.17 -13.28
N ARG A 301 -11.68 -4.45 -13.24
CA ARG A 301 -10.41 -4.95 -13.80
C ARG A 301 -9.84 -6.10 -12.98
N VAL A 302 -9.90 -6.01 -11.65
CA VAL A 302 -9.47 -7.07 -10.74
C VAL A 302 -10.35 -8.32 -10.93
N ALA A 303 -11.67 -8.16 -11.04
CA ALA A 303 -12.61 -9.25 -11.27
C ALA A 303 -12.34 -10.00 -12.61
N ASP A 304 -12.05 -9.25 -13.68
CA ASP A 304 -11.77 -9.79 -15.01
C ASP A 304 -10.33 -10.32 -15.18
N ALA A 305 -9.44 -10.10 -14.20
CA ALA A 305 -8.04 -10.48 -14.30
C ALA A 305 -7.83 -12.01 -14.29
N ASP A 306 -6.82 -12.46 -15.04
CA ASP A 306 -6.30 -13.82 -14.95
C ASP A 306 -5.29 -13.96 -13.80
N LEU A 307 -4.61 -12.86 -13.44
CA LEU A 307 -3.60 -12.77 -12.39
C LEU A 307 -3.59 -11.36 -11.78
N VAL A 308 -3.59 -11.27 -10.45
CA VAL A 308 -3.42 -10.02 -9.69
C VAL A 308 -2.10 -10.11 -8.92
N LEU A 309 -1.19 -9.17 -9.16
CA LEU A 309 0.11 -9.09 -8.49
C LEU A 309 0.15 -7.91 -7.53
N THR A 310 0.47 -8.18 -6.27
CA THR A 310 0.54 -7.17 -5.20
C THR A 310 1.95 -7.17 -4.61
N VAL A 311 2.31 -6.10 -3.91
CA VAL A 311 3.51 -6.10 -3.07
C VAL A 311 3.24 -6.95 -1.83
N GLY A 312 2.11 -6.75 -1.14
CA GLY A 312 1.81 -7.40 0.12
C GLY A 312 2.65 -6.83 1.27
N LEU A 313 2.72 -7.55 2.40
CA LEU A 313 3.34 -7.06 3.64
C LEU A 313 2.69 -5.77 4.14
N GLU A 314 1.37 -5.69 3.99
CA GLU A 314 0.54 -4.54 4.41
C GLU A 314 0.88 -3.21 3.72
N LEU A 315 1.66 -3.20 2.62
CA LEU A 315 1.89 -1.97 1.83
C LEU A 315 0.58 -1.36 1.35
N GLU A 316 -0.26 -2.22 0.77
CA GLU A 316 -1.56 -1.81 0.24
C GLU A 316 -2.66 -1.82 1.31
N ALA A 317 -2.31 -2.20 2.56
CA ALA A 317 -3.18 -2.19 3.73
C ALA A 317 -4.64 -2.62 3.45
N GLU A 318 -5.59 -1.94 4.08
CA GLU A 318 -7.02 -2.21 4.02
C GLU A 318 -7.60 -2.00 2.61
N TRP A 319 -7.13 -0.98 1.86
CA TRP A 319 -7.72 -0.66 0.55
C TRP A 319 -7.63 -1.80 -0.46
N LEU A 320 -6.60 -2.65 -0.38
CA LEU A 320 -6.48 -3.83 -1.24
C LEU A 320 -7.42 -4.93 -0.78
N GLU A 321 -7.62 -5.12 0.52
CA GLU A 321 -8.58 -6.10 1.06
C GLU A 321 -9.99 -5.77 0.56
N ASP A 322 -10.39 -4.49 0.65
CA ASP A 322 -11.70 -4.01 0.20
C ASP A 322 -11.85 -4.16 -1.31
N LEU A 323 -10.81 -3.82 -2.08
CA LEU A 323 -10.83 -3.99 -3.53
C LEU A 323 -10.99 -5.45 -3.94
N LEU A 324 -10.29 -6.36 -3.29
CA LEU A 324 -10.35 -7.79 -3.59
C LEU A 324 -11.70 -8.38 -3.17
N HIS A 325 -12.24 -7.95 -2.03
CA HIS A 325 -13.58 -8.29 -1.55
C HIS A 325 -14.64 -7.85 -2.55
N ASN A 326 -14.66 -6.56 -2.89
CA ASN A 326 -15.60 -5.94 -3.84
C ASN A 326 -15.52 -6.54 -5.24
N ALA A 327 -14.33 -6.98 -5.67
CA ALA A 327 -14.14 -7.64 -6.96
C ALA A 327 -14.63 -9.10 -6.98
N SER A 328 -15.02 -9.66 -5.82
CA SER A 328 -15.20 -11.11 -5.63
C SER A 328 -14.01 -11.88 -6.20
N ALA A 329 -12.80 -11.34 -5.97
CA ALA A 329 -11.59 -11.83 -6.62
C ALA A 329 -11.33 -13.28 -6.22
N ASP A 330 -11.01 -14.12 -7.20
CA ASP A 330 -10.57 -15.49 -6.91
C ASP A 330 -9.20 -15.42 -6.24
N GLU A 331 -9.13 -15.66 -4.93
CA GLU A 331 -7.90 -15.64 -4.14
C GLU A 331 -6.76 -16.45 -4.76
N SER A 332 -7.08 -17.51 -5.52
CA SER A 332 -6.05 -18.33 -6.19
C SER A 332 -5.31 -17.60 -7.31
N LYS A 333 -5.82 -16.45 -7.75
CA LYS A 333 -5.23 -15.57 -8.76
C LYS A 333 -4.44 -14.41 -8.15
N ILE A 334 -4.46 -14.23 -6.84
CA ILE A 334 -3.80 -13.13 -6.14
C ILE A 334 -2.44 -13.61 -5.65
N VAL A 335 -1.40 -12.80 -5.87
CA VAL A 335 -0.03 -13.14 -5.48
C VAL A 335 0.65 -11.93 -4.87
N ALA A 336 0.90 -12.00 -3.57
CA ALA A 336 1.76 -11.07 -2.84
C ALA A 336 3.24 -11.43 -3.06
N LEU A 337 3.98 -10.52 -3.70
CA LEU A 337 5.38 -10.75 -4.05
C LEU A 337 6.31 -10.61 -2.84
N GLY A 338 5.93 -9.82 -1.84
CA GLY A 338 6.66 -9.58 -0.60
C GLY A 338 6.84 -10.83 0.26
N GLU A 339 5.89 -11.77 0.21
CA GLU A 339 5.94 -13.00 1.01
C GLU A 339 7.03 -13.99 0.55
N VAL A 340 7.42 -13.92 -0.72
CA VAL A 340 8.40 -14.86 -1.30
C VAL A 340 9.82 -14.32 -1.31
N VAL A 341 10.02 -13.05 -0.94
CA VAL A 341 11.33 -12.37 -1.03
C VAL A 341 12.11 -12.34 0.27
N ASP A 342 11.67 -13.06 1.32
CA ASP A 342 12.31 -13.07 2.65
C ASP A 342 12.38 -11.64 3.25
N PRO A 343 11.24 -11.10 3.69
CA PRO A 343 11.14 -9.69 4.08
C PRO A 343 11.89 -9.40 5.40
N LEU A 344 12.35 -8.15 5.55
CA LEU A 344 12.95 -7.67 6.78
C LEU A 344 11.89 -7.45 7.86
N GLU A 345 12.14 -7.89 9.08
CA GLU A 345 11.31 -7.56 10.24
C GLU A 345 11.47 -6.08 10.61
N TYR A 346 10.36 -5.43 10.95
CA TYR A 346 10.33 -4.05 11.43
C TYR A 346 10.51 -4.03 12.95
N ALA A 347 11.55 -3.35 13.45
CA ALA A 347 11.86 -3.25 14.87
C ALA A 347 12.00 -1.78 15.30
N MET A 348 11.00 -1.26 16.03
CA MET A 348 10.93 0.10 16.60
C MET A 348 11.76 0.29 17.89
N ASP A 349 12.83 -0.48 18.11
CA ASP A 349 13.48 -0.55 19.45
C ASP A 349 14.74 0.33 19.64
N ASP A 350 15.23 1.08 18.63
CA ASP A 350 16.58 1.70 18.72
C ASP A 350 16.64 3.24 18.58
N MET A 351 15.52 3.99 18.60
CA MET A 351 15.54 5.46 18.46
C MET A 351 15.15 6.29 19.70
N HIS A 352 14.93 5.65 20.86
CA HIS A 352 14.72 6.35 22.14
C HIS A 352 15.68 5.82 23.21
N ASP A 353 16.94 6.27 23.23
CA ASP A 353 17.75 6.28 24.45
C ASP A 353 19.07 7.03 24.20
N ASP A 354 19.21 8.25 24.75
CA ASP A 354 20.50 8.70 25.28
C ASP A 354 20.47 10.02 26.08
N HIS A 355 19.39 10.40 26.76
CA HIS A 355 19.47 11.48 27.75
C HIS A 355 18.48 11.27 28.89
N ASP A 356 18.92 10.61 29.98
CA ASP A 356 18.60 11.01 31.36
C ASP A 356 19.26 10.08 32.39
N GLU A 357 20.53 10.33 32.72
CA GLU A 357 21.05 9.99 34.04
C GLU A 357 21.32 11.30 34.79
N HIS A 358 20.48 11.67 35.77
CA HIS A 358 20.97 12.29 37.02
C HIS A 358 19.92 12.30 38.15
N ASP A 359 20.20 11.42 39.12
CA ASP A 359 20.12 11.60 40.57
C ASP A 359 18.74 11.74 41.27
N GLU A 360 18.31 10.57 41.76
CA GLU A 360 17.43 10.33 42.90
C GLU A 360 17.73 11.24 44.11
N HIS A 361 16.71 11.89 44.68
CA HIS A 361 16.66 12.14 46.13
C HIS A 361 15.23 12.14 46.69
N GLU A 362 15.06 11.24 47.66
CA GLU A 362 14.02 11.12 48.67
C GLU A 362 13.60 12.48 49.29
N GLU A 363 12.30 12.68 49.55
CA GLU A 363 11.75 12.54 50.91
C GLU A 363 10.26 12.94 51.02
N GLU A 364 9.64 12.27 51.98
CA GLU A 364 8.27 12.40 52.45
C GLU A 364 7.90 13.80 52.98
N GLY A 365 6.62 14.13 52.83
CA GLY A 365 5.76 14.76 53.85
C GLY A 365 6.22 16.02 54.56
N HIS A 366 5.42 17.09 54.47
CA HIS A 366 4.72 17.65 55.64
C HIS A 366 3.87 18.88 55.26
N ASP A 367 2.74 18.97 55.96
CA ASP A 367 1.86 20.12 56.13
C ASP A 367 2.61 21.46 56.28
N HIS A 368 2.07 22.56 55.75
CA HIS A 368 1.43 23.61 56.55
C HIS A 368 0.96 24.81 55.73
N GLU A 369 -0.10 25.39 56.28
CA GLU A 369 -0.81 26.64 56.00
C GLU A 369 0.07 27.91 55.88
N ASP A 370 -0.58 28.93 55.30
CA ASP A 370 -0.49 30.37 55.60
C ASP A 370 0.28 31.31 54.65
N GLU A 371 -0.55 32.06 53.92
CA GLU A 371 -0.67 33.53 53.90
C GLU A 371 0.43 34.46 53.31
N HIS A 372 -0.10 35.48 52.61
CA HIS A 372 0.42 36.83 52.31
C HIS A 372 1.33 36.99 51.08
N GLU A 373 0.84 37.62 50.00
CA GLU A 373 0.58 39.07 49.80
C GLU A 373 1.82 39.85 49.34
N ASP A 374 1.57 40.67 48.31
CA ASP A 374 2.27 41.90 47.91
C ASP A 374 3.58 41.75 47.11
N GLU A 375 3.90 42.53 46.07
CA GLU A 375 3.29 43.66 45.38
C GLU A 375 4.35 44.13 44.34
N HIS A 376 3.90 44.82 43.27
CA HIS A 376 4.65 45.82 42.46
C HIS A 376 5.78 45.32 41.54
N GLU A 377 6.06 45.88 40.36
CA GLU A 377 5.53 47.02 39.61
C GLU A 377 6.13 46.93 38.19
N GLU A 378 5.42 47.52 37.23
CA GLU A 378 5.77 47.69 35.82
C GLU A 378 7.14 48.33 35.56
N GLU A 379 7.78 47.98 34.44
CA GLU A 379 8.33 48.97 33.50
C GLU A 379 8.22 48.43 32.06
N GLY A 380 7.50 49.17 31.23
CA GLY A 380 7.24 48.83 29.83
C GLY A 380 8.43 49.06 28.90
N HIS A 381 8.38 48.35 27.77
CA HIS A 381 9.09 48.72 26.56
C HIS A 381 8.20 48.41 25.35
N ASP A 382 7.60 49.47 24.79
CA ASP A 382 7.09 49.51 23.43
C ASP A 382 8.22 49.14 22.45
N HIS A 383 8.02 48.10 21.66
CA HIS A 383 8.64 47.96 20.34
C HIS A 383 7.75 47.11 19.43
N ASP A 384 7.04 47.84 18.56
CA ASP A 384 6.79 47.55 17.15
C ASP A 384 6.29 46.14 16.81
N GLU A 385 4.96 46.04 16.67
CA GLU A 385 4.23 45.04 15.90
C GLU A 385 4.84 44.90 14.48
N GLU A 386 5.56 43.81 14.25
CA GLU A 386 5.65 43.19 12.92
C GLU A 386 5.09 41.77 13.08
N GLY A 387 4.05 41.48 12.30
CA GLY A 387 3.18 40.32 12.42
C GLY A 387 3.93 39.00 12.54
N HIS A 388 3.63 38.28 13.62
CA HIS A 388 3.71 36.84 13.63
C HIS A 388 2.52 36.34 12.83
N ASP A 389 2.75 36.01 11.56
CA ASP A 389 1.82 35.16 10.82
C ASP A 389 1.83 33.80 11.54
N ASP A 390 0.72 33.50 12.21
CA ASP A 390 0.41 32.18 12.70
C ASP A 390 0.53 31.20 11.53
N HIS A 391 1.39 30.19 11.68
CA HIS A 391 1.34 29.03 10.81
C HIS A 391 0.19 28.13 11.28
N GLY A 392 -1.03 28.67 11.19
CA GLY A 392 -2.27 27.92 11.34
C GLY A 392 -2.60 27.18 10.04
N GLU A 393 -3.30 26.07 10.19
CA GLU A 393 -3.98 25.30 9.15
C GLU A 393 -4.46 26.17 7.99
N MET A 394 -4.25 25.75 6.75
CA MET A 394 -4.60 26.56 5.59
C MET A 394 -6.10 26.46 5.27
N THR A 395 -6.97 26.98 6.15
CA THR A 395 -8.36 27.27 5.80
C THR A 395 -8.40 28.57 4.99
N ILE A 396 -8.44 28.45 3.67
CA ILE A 396 -8.59 29.60 2.77
C ILE A 396 -9.98 29.54 2.15
N GLY A 397 -10.84 30.45 2.56
CA GLY A 397 -12.18 30.49 2.02
C GLY A 397 -12.96 31.75 2.34
N ARG A 398 -14.24 31.68 2.03
CA ARG A 398 -15.21 32.76 2.17
C ARG A 398 -16.49 32.21 2.77
N LEU A 399 -17.17 33.01 3.57
CA LEU A 399 -18.53 32.71 4.02
C LEU A 399 -19.52 33.43 3.12
N LEU A 400 -20.38 32.67 2.46
CA LEU A 400 -21.53 33.20 1.74
C LEU A 400 -22.75 33.19 2.66
N VAL A 401 -23.30 34.36 2.97
CA VAL A 401 -24.28 34.55 4.05
C VAL A 401 -25.58 35.13 3.50
N ALA A 402 -26.71 34.47 3.76
CA ALA A 402 -28.05 34.93 3.38
C ALA A 402 -28.79 35.63 4.54
N ASP A 403 -29.56 36.66 4.18
CA ASP A 403 -30.32 37.47 5.13
C ASP A 403 -31.80 37.05 5.21
N ALA A 404 -32.36 37.03 6.42
CA ALA A 404 -33.76 36.64 6.67
C ALA A 404 -34.79 37.74 6.38
N VAL A 405 -34.35 38.99 6.25
CA VAL A 405 -35.18 40.19 6.07
C VAL A 405 -35.00 40.80 4.69
N GLU A 406 -33.76 40.85 4.21
CA GLU A 406 -33.37 41.42 2.93
C GLU A 406 -33.07 40.34 1.89
N ALA A 407 -33.39 40.60 0.62
CA ALA A 407 -33.22 39.63 -0.47
C ALA A 407 -31.81 39.69 -1.09
N HIS A 408 -30.78 39.56 -0.26
CA HIS A 408 -29.39 39.59 -0.72
C HIS A 408 -28.50 38.57 -0.01
N LEU A 409 -27.33 38.35 -0.60
CA LEU A 409 -26.22 37.61 -0.01
C LEU A 409 -25.08 38.57 0.31
N SER A 410 -24.46 38.34 1.45
CA SER A 410 -23.22 38.99 1.91
C SER A 410 -22.07 38.00 1.81
N LEU A 411 -20.86 38.51 1.72
CA LEU A 411 -19.64 37.72 1.63
C LEU A 411 -18.66 38.16 2.72
N ILE A 412 -18.07 37.19 3.42
CA ILE A 412 -16.97 37.42 4.36
C ILE A 412 -15.76 36.69 3.79
N ASP A 413 -14.68 37.41 3.50
CA ASP A 413 -13.43 36.81 3.05
C ASP A 413 -12.52 36.56 4.27
N LEU A 414 -12.39 35.28 4.65
CA LEU A 414 -11.71 34.87 5.88
C LEU A 414 -10.22 35.18 5.85
N SER A 415 -9.61 35.26 4.66
CA SER A 415 -8.19 35.57 4.52
C SER A 415 -7.85 37.06 4.70
N THR A 416 -8.83 37.94 4.53
CA THR A 416 -8.63 39.39 4.58
C THR A 416 -9.47 40.10 5.63
N ASP A 417 -10.30 39.35 6.35
CA ASP A 417 -11.30 39.87 7.29
C ASP A 417 -12.29 40.87 6.62
N HIS A 418 -12.43 40.77 5.28
CA HIS A 418 -13.21 41.74 4.52
C HIS A 418 -14.68 41.31 4.42
N VAL A 419 -15.58 42.20 4.86
CA VAL A 419 -17.03 42.01 4.73
C VAL A 419 -17.57 42.85 3.57
N ASP A 420 -18.11 42.17 2.57
CA ASP A 420 -18.90 42.76 1.49
C ASP A 420 -20.39 42.45 1.74
N SER A 421 -21.14 43.39 2.35
CA SER A 421 -22.56 43.19 2.63
C SER A 421 -23.45 43.46 1.42
N GLY A 422 -24.39 42.56 1.13
CA GLY A 422 -25.40 42.74 0.09
C GLY A 422 -24.87 42.79 -1.34
N VAL A 423 -23.91 41.93 -1.66
CA VAL A 423 -23.23 41.85 -2.96
C VAL A 423 -24.15 41.34 -4.05
N PHE A 424 -24.94 40.31 -3.74
CA PHE A 424 -25.74 39.59 -4.72
C PHE A 424 -27.21 39.64 -4.36
N GLU A 425 -28.03 40.20 -5.26
CA GLU A 425 -29.49 40.10 -5.15
C GLU A 425 -29.94 38.67 -5.45
N VAL A 426 -30.84 38.16 -4.61
CA VAL A 426 -31.51 36.86 -4.79
C VAL A 426 -33.01 37.04 -4.92
N ALA A 427 -33.73 36.00 -5.34
CA ALA A 427 -35.16 36.10 -5.63
C ALA A 427 -36.02 36.53 -4.42
N ALA A 428 -35.59 36.21 -3.20
CA ALA A 428 -36.29 36.58 -1.97
C ALA A 428 -35.39 36.50 -0.71
N PRO A 429 -35.80 37.15 0.40
CA PRO A 429 -35.18 36.95 1.72
C PRO A 429 -35.38 35.51 2.23
N ARG A 430 -34.63 35.14 3.28
CA ARG A 430 -34.63 33.77 3.84
C ARG A 430 -34.24 32.71 2.82
N ALA A 431 -33.35 33.08 1.90
CA ALA A 431 -32.69 32.08 1.07
C ALA A 431 -31.83 31.18 1.96
N THR A 432 -31.76 29.90 1.62
CA THR A 432 -30.87 28.96 2.30
C THR A 432 -29.67 28.72 1.42
N VAL A 433 -28.48 28.76 2.02
CA VAL A 433 -27.20 28.61 1.34
C VAL A 433 -26.58 27.29 1.79
N TYR A 434 -26.10 26.52 0.82
CA TYR A 434 -25.39 25.28 1.02
C TYR A 434 -24.10 25.28 0.19
N PRO A 435 -23.03 24.62 0.66
CA PRO A 435 -21.84 24.43 -0.17
C PRO A 435 -22.02 23.20 -1.08
N SER A 436 -21.41 23.21 -2.25
CA SER A 436 -21.25 22.01 -3.09
C SER A 436 -20.29 21.01 -2.44
N PRO A 437 -20.23 19.75 -2.90
CA PRO A 437 -19.39 18.70 -2.31
C PRO A 437 -17.93 19.08 -2.06
N THR A 438 -17.26 19.80 -2.97
CA THR A 438 -15.87 20.27 -2.79
C THR A 438 -15.78 21.71 -2.27
N HIS A 439 -16.88 22.27 -1.76
CA HIS A 439 -16.99 23.66 -1.30
C HIS A 439 -16.65 24.74 -2.35
N ARG A 440 -16.57 24.40 -3.65
CA ARG A 440 -16.28 25.39 -4.69
C ARG A 440 -17.47 26.28 -4.97
N PHE A 441 -18.68 25.73 -4.99
CA PHE A 441 -19.90 26.43 -5.36
C PHE A 441 -20.84 26.62 -4.17
N GLY A 442 -21.43 27.81 -4.06
CA GLY A 442 -22.55 28.09 -3.17
C GLY A 442 -23.88 27.86 -3.88
N ILE A 443 -24.67 26.93 -3.39
CA ILE A 443 -26.01 26.59 -3.88
C ILE A 443 -27.05 27.32 -3.02
N VAL A 444 -27.83 28.20 -3.64
CA VAL A 444 -28.73 29.12 -2.94
C VAL A 444 -30.17 28.85 -3.34
N LEU A 445 -30.96 28.30 -2.42
CA LEU A 445 -32.38 28.05 -2.58
C LEU A 445 -33.16 29.29 -2.15
N ALA A 446 -33.62 30.08 -3.12
CA ALA A 446 -34.39 31.30 -2.90
C ALA A 446 -35.85 31.09 -3.29
N ARG A 447 -36.77 31.23 -2.32
CA ARG A 447 -38.22 31.03 -2.53
C ARG A 447 -38.94 32.37 -2.60
N GLY A 448 -39.39 32.72 -3.79
CA GLY A 448 -39.98 34.00 -4.14
C GLY A 448 -41.36 34.25 -3.52
N PRO A 449 -41.87 35.49 -3.63
CA PRO A 449 -43.19 35.85 -3.09
C PRO A 449 -44.37 35.37 -3.96
N GLU A 450 -44.14 35.07 -5.24
CA GLU A 450 -45.13 34.56 -6.20
C GLU A 450 -44.77 33.13 -6.64
N ASP A 451 -45.78 32.31 -6.99
CA ASP A 451 -45.67 30.86 -7.32
C ASP A 451 -44.83 30.53 -8.58
N ASP A 452 -43.95 31.40 -9.06
CA ASP A 452 -43.04 31.17 -10.20
C ASP A 452 -41.67 31.86 -10.00
N ASP A 453 -41.44 32.48 -8.84
CA ASP A 453 -40.25 33.26 -8.52
C ASP A 453 -39.14 32.43 -7.85
N ASP A 454 -39.44 31.18 -7.50
CA ASP A 454 -38.50 30.26 -6.83
C ASP A 454 -37.32 29.91 -7.74
N ARG A 455 -36.11 30.07 -7.22
CA ARG A 455 -34.87 29.84 -7.96
C ARG A 455 -33.84 29.13 -7.10
N VAL A 456 -33.12 28.19 -7.71
CA VAL A 456 -31.82 27.75 -7.22
C VAL A 456 -30.76 28.51 -7.98
N HIS A 457 -29.99 29.33 -7.27
CA HIS A 457 -28.83 30.03 -7.83
C HIS A 457 -27.55 29.28 -7.46
N VAL A 458 -26.58 29.32 -8.37
CA VAL A 458 -25.24 28.76 -8.14
C VAL A 458 -24.24 29.92 -8.18
N PHE A 459 -23.37 30.00 -7.18
CA PHE A 459 -22.29 30.96 -7.09
C PHE A 459 -20.97 30.23 -7.08
N ASP A 460 -20.05 30.54 -7.99
CA ASP A 460 -18.66 30.07 -7.91
C ASP A 460 -17.97 30.91 -6.83
N GLY A 461 -17.51 30.24 -5.77
CA GLY A 461 -16.80 30.84 -4.66
C GLY A 461 -15.46 31.42 -5.07
N GLY A 462 -14.93 31.05 -6.24
CA GLY A 462 -13.69 31.58 -6.78
C GLY A 462 -12.45 31.18 -5.97
N ILE A 463 -12.54 30.19 -5.09
CA ILE A 463 -11.41 29.61 -4.38
C ILE A 463 -11.52 28.10 -4.52
N PHE A 464 -10.59 27.48 -5.22
CA PHE A 464 -10.57 26.04 -5.47
C PHE A 464 -9.17 25.59 -5.88
N LEU A 465 -8.94 24.28 -5.83
CA LEU A 465 -7.72 23.65 -6.31
C LEU A 465 -7.88 23.28 -7.79
N GLU A 466 -6.94 23.71 -8.64
CA GLU A 466 -6.83 23.28 -10.02
C GLU A 466 -5.72 22.22 -10.15
N GLU A 467 -6.05 21.05 -10.69
CA GLU A 467 -5.10 19.97 -10.87
C GLU A 467 -4.19 20.21 -12.10
N HIS A 468 -2.88 20.19 -11.90
CA HIS A 468 -1.86 20.29 -12.96
C HIS A 468 -1.06 18.99 -13.13
N GLY A 469 -1.65 17.86 -12.75
CA GLY A 469 -1.11 16.50 -12.91
C GLY A 469 -0.06 16.11 -11.86
N ASP A 470 0.89 16.99 -11.52
CA ASP A 470 1.91 16.73 -10.49
C ASP A 470 1.77 17.62 -9.23
N HIS A 471 0.81 18.54 -9.23
CA HIS A 471 0.43 19.38 -8.09
C HIS A 471 -0.98 19.97 -8.30
N PHE A 472 -1.53 20.55 -7.23
CA PHE A 472 -2.69 21.42 -7.31
C PHE A 472 -2.26 22.88 -7.15
N ASP A 473 -2.76 23.75 -8.03
CA ASP A 473 -2.64 25.19 -7.89
C ASP A 473 -3.87 25.73 -7.17
N LEU A 474 -3.66 26.49 -6.08
CA LEU A 474 -4.72 27.25 -5.47
C LEU A 474 -5.13 28.40 -6.40
N VAL A 475 -6.34 28.34 -6.92
CA VAL A 475 -6.95 29.42 -7.68
C VAL A 475 -7.70 30.33 -6.72
N THR A 476 -7.47 31.65 -6.85
CA THR A 476 -8.20 32.68 -6.11
C THR A 476 -8.68 33.77 -7.06
N GLU A 477 -9.98 33.77 -7.34
CA GLU A 477 -10.70 34.71 -8.17
C GLU A 477 -11.82 35.38 -7.37
N ALA A 478 -12.52 36.32 -8.01
CA ALA A 478 -13.68 36.96 -7.39
C ALA A 478 -14.90 36.03 -7.45
N VAL A 479 -15.71 36.02 -6.38
CA VAL A 479 -16.99 35.31 -6.36
C VAL A 479 -17.85 35.76 -7.53
N SER A 480 -18.46 34.81 -8.23
CA SER A 480 -19.30 35.10 -9.39
C SER A 480 -20.54 34.25 -9.41
N ARG A 481 -21.64 34.79 -9.96
CA ARG A 481 -22.87 34.01 -10.17
C ARG A 481 -22.71 33.17 -11.43
N HIS A 482 -22.86 31.86 -11.28
CA HIS A 482 -22.85 30.93 -12.40
C HIS A 482 -24.13 31.10 -13.25
N ALA A 483 -24.03 30.79 -14.55
CA ALA A 483 -25.14 31.01 -15.50
C ALA A 483 -26.24 29.96 -15.39
N PHE A 484 -25.91 28.77 -14.88
CA PHE A 484 -26.88 27.72 -14.57
C PHE A 484 -27.75 28.14 -13.37
N GLU A 485 -29.06 27.98 -13.52
CA GLU A 485 -30.04 28.14 -12.45
C GLU A 485 -31.17 27.13 -12.66
N ILE A 486 -31.79 26.70 -11.56
CA ILE A 486 -33.01 25.89 -11.61
C ILE A 486 -34.18 26.81 -11.29
N ALA A 487 -35.18 26.81 -12.17
CA ALA A 487 -36.44 27.50 -11.97
C ALA A 487 -37.54 26.46 -11.78
N ASP A 488 -37.77 26.09 -10.54
CA ASP A 488 -38.83 25.18 -10.13
C ASP A 488 -39.46 25.67 -8.82
N GLU A 489 -40.71 25.29 -8.59
CA GLU A 489 -41.49 25.69 -7.42
C GLU A 489 -41.10 24.85 -6.20
N ARG A 490 -40.81 25.55 -5.09
CA ARG A 490 -40.49 25.01 -3.77
C ARG A 490 -39.31 24.04 -3.77
N PRO A 491 -38.10 24.45 -4.21
CA PRO A 491 -36.89 23.71 -3.85
C PRO A 491 -36.70 23.81 -2.33
N ILE A 492 -36.62 22.67 -1.66
CA ILE A 492 -36.49 22.65 -0.19
C ILE A 492 -35.33 21.78 0.27
N HIS A 493 -35.35 20.49 -0.06
CA HIS A 493 -34.38 19.54 0.47
C HIS A 493 -33.11 19.53 -0.38
N TYR A 494 -31.97 19.43 0.31
CA TYR A 494 -30.64 19.55 -0.23
C TYR A 494 -29.75 18.51 0.43
N VAL A 495 -29.05 17.70 -0.38
CA VAL A 495 -28.07 16.74 0.13
C VAL A 495 -26.88 16.68 -0.82
N ASN A 496 -25.67 16.66 -0.25
CA ASN A 496 -24.45 16.34 -0.98
C ASN A 496 -24.06 14.89 -0.70
N SER A 497 -23.55 14.19 -1.72
CA SER A 497 -22.96 12.86 -1.57
C SER A 497 -22.24 12.46 -2.86
N HIS A 498 -21.10 11.77 -2.78
CA HIS A 498 -20.38 11.22 -3.95
C HIS A 498 -20.04 12.25 -5.06
N GLY A 499 -19.72 13.50 -4.71
CA GLY A 499 -19.50 14.56 -5.71
C GLY A 499 -20.77 15.05 -6.44
N TRP A 500 -21.94 14.63 -5.98
CA TRP A 500 -23.25 15.08 -6.44
C TRP A 500 -23.96 15.93 -5.40
N THR A 501 -24.72 16.91 -5.89
CA THR A 501 -25.72 17.66 -5.14
C THR A 501 -27.11 17.23 -5.60
N ALA A 502 -27.94 16.73 -4.69
CA ALA A 502 -29.34 16.43 -4.91
C ALA A 502 -30.23 17.54 -4.33
N ILE A 503 -31.17 18.05 -5.15
CA ILE A 503 -32.16 19.05 -4.73
C ILE A 503 -33.56 18.54 -5.04
N PHE A 504 -34.44 18.52 -4.04
CA PHE A 504 -35.83 18.12 -4.22
C PHE A 504 -36.76 19.34 -4.26
N ALA A 505 -37.56 19.44 -5.31
CA ALA A 505 -38.57 20.48 -5.50
C ALA A 505 -39.99 19.93 -5.26
N ASP A 506 -40.62 20.38 -4.18
CA ASP A 506 -41.83 19.75 -3.65
C ASP A 506 -43.05 19.82 -4.57
N ALA A 507 -43.22 20.95 -5.25
CA ALA A 507 -44.46 21.28 -5.95
C ALA A 507 -44.73 20.31 -7.12
N HIS A 508 -43.66 19.92 -7.82
CA HIS A 508 -43.71 18.95 -8.91
C HIS A 508 -43.17 17.58 -8.51
N GLY A 509 -42.36 17.52 -7.45
CA GLY A 509 -41.63 16.32 -7.04
C GLY A 509 -40.48 15.98 -7.98
N HIS A 510 -39.76 17.00 -8.43
CA HIS A 510 -38.56 16.81 -9.22
C HIS A 510 -37.36 16.69 -8.29
N ALA A 511 -36.53 15.66 -8.51
CA ALA A 511 -35.20 15.57 -7.91
C ALA A 511 -34.16 15.96 -8.97
N PHE A 512 -33.42 17.03 -8.71
CA PHE A 512 -32.33 17.51 -9.54
C PHE A 512 -31.02 16.98 -8.99
N LEU A 513 -30.26 16.23 -9.79
CA LEU A 513 -28.92 15.76 -9.44
C LEU A 513 -27.89 16.55 -10.24
N ILE A 514 -26.98 17.21 -9.53
CA ILE A 514 -25.96 18.09 -10.07
C ILE A 514 -24.59 17.48 -9.76
N ASN A 515 -23.87 17.02 -10.77
CA ASN A 515 -22.47 16.61 -10.64
C ASN A 515 -21.57 17.85 -10.64
N GLU A 516 -20.70 17.96 -9.63
CA GLU A 516 -19.86 19.14 -9.45
C GLU A 516 -18.77 19.28 -10.54
N ALA A 517 -18.12 18.18 -10.93
CA ALA A 517 -17.09 18.20 -11.96
C ALA A 517 -17.64 18.64 -13.33
N ASP A 518 -18.82 18.15 -13.69
CA ASP A 518 -19.51 18.57 -14.91
C ASP A 518 -19.97 20.04 -14.83
N LEU A 519 -20.44 20.49 -13.67
CA LEU A 519 -20.82 21.89 -13.46
C LEU A 519 -19.61 22.81 -13.63
N ALA A 520 -18.46 22.44 -13.04
CA ALA A 520 -17.21 23.19 -13.09
C ALA A 520 -16.61 23.31 -14.49
N SER A 521 -16.81 22.31 -15.35
CA SER A 521 -16.34 22.33 -16.73
C SER A 521 -17.32 23.00 -17.72
N SER A 522 -18.56 23.27 -17.28
CA SER A 522 -19.59 23.86 -18.13
C SER A 522 -19.44 25.37 -18.32
N SER A 523 -19.97 25.91 -19.43
CA SER A 523 -19.99 27.36 -19.69
C SER A 523 -21.41 27.92 -19.72
N GLY A 524 -22.27 27.40 -18.82
CA GLY A 524 -23.68 27.77 -18.68
C GLY A 524 -24.67 26.92 -19.48
N ASP A 525 -24.21 25.87 -20.17
CA ASP A 525 -25.02 24.88 -20.88
C ASP A 525 -25.21 23.57 -20.09
N TYR A 526 -24.78 23.54 -18.83
CA TYR A 526 -25.00 22.43 -17.91
C TYR A 526 -26.48 22.04 -17.81
N GLN A 527 -26.75 20.75 -17.78
CA GLN A 527 -28.09 20.19 -17.56
C GLN A 527 -28.00 19.14 -16.46
N PRO A 528 -28.73 19.30 -15.35
CA PRO A 528 -28.76 18.30 -14.29
C PRO A 528 -29.52 17.06 -14.75
N VAL A 529 -29.30 15.94 -14.08
CA VAL A 529 -30.23 14.81 -14.14
C VAL A 529 -31.51 15.22 -13.41
N VAL A 530 -32.67 14.91 -13.99
CA VAL A 530 -33.97 15.24 -13.39
C VAL A 530 -34.82 13.98 -13.30
N LEU A 531 -35.23 13.63 -12.09
CA LEU A 531 -36.07 12.46 -11.79
C LEU A 531 -37.45 12.89 -11.29
N GLU A 532 -38.49 12.11 -11.60
CA GLU A 532 -39.87 12.45 -11.29
C GLU A 532 -40.43 11.54 -10.17
N ALA A 533 -40.48 12.05 -8.95
CA ALA A 533 -41.13 11.36 -7.82
C ALA A 533 -42.61 11.73 -7.66
N GLY A 534 -43.01 12.86 -8.24
CA GLY A 534 -44.34 13.44 -8.13
C GLY A 534 -44.54 14.27 -6.85
N PRO A 535 -45.54 15.16 -6.79
CA PRO A 535 -45.62 16.21 -5.77
C PRO A 535 -45.70 15.68 -4.33
N GLN A 536 -44.69 16.01 -3.53
CA GLN A 536 -44.53 15.64 -2.12
C GLN A 536 -43.47 16.51 -1.46
N HIS A 537 -43.43 16.55 -0.14
CA HIS A 537 -42.35 17.13 0.64
C HIS A 537 -41.28 16.08 0.89
N GLY A 538 -40.52 15.77 -0.16
CA GLY A 538 -39.64 14.61 -0.23
C GLY A 538 -38.16 14.97 -0.31
N ALA A 539 -37.32 13.95 -0.22
CA ALA A 539 -35.89 14.05 -0.40
C ALA A 539 -35.39 13.11 -1.49
N ALA A 540 -34.19 13.40 -1.99
CA ALA A 540 -33.40 12.53 -2.84
C ALA A 540 -31.94 12.56 -2.36
N LEU A 541 -31.29 11.39 -2.36
CA LEU A 541 -29.93 11.19 -1.88
C LEU A 541 -29.20 10.32 -2.90
N VAL A 542 -28.09 10.79 -3.45
CA VAL A 542 -27.20 9.97 -4.28
C VAL A 542 -26.43 9.05 -3.36
N ILE A 543 -26.42 7.75 -3.66
CA ILE A 543 -25.73 6.73 -2.85
C ILE A 543 -24.67 5.97 -3.64
N SER A 544 -24.58 6.20 -4.95
CA SER A 544 -23.49 5.72 -5.80
C SER A 544 -23.46 6.58 -7.08
N ASP A 545 -22.48 6.37 -7.94
CA ASP A 545 -22.34 7.07 -9.22
C ASP A 545 -23.53 6.95 -10.19
N ASP A 546 -24.42 5.98 -9.96
CA ASP A 546 -25.55 5.70 -10.84
C ASP A 546 -26.88 5.43 -10.11
N HIS A 547 -26.89 5.39 -8.78
CA HIS A 547 -28.09 5.16 -7.96
C HIS A 547 -28.41 6.32 -7.02
N VAL A 548 -29.70 6.54 -6.85
CA VAL A 548 -30.28 7.57 -5.98
C VAL A 548 -31.45 7.00 -5.20
N VAL A 549 -31.45 7.24 -3.89
CA VAL A 549 -32.60 6.99 -3.02
C VAL A 549 -33.55 8.15 -3.16
N ILE A 550 -34.81 7.88 -3.48
CA ILE A 550 -35.85 8.90 -3.59
C ILE A 550 -37.05 8.53 -2.74
N THR A 551 -37.54 9.50 -1.99
CA THR A 551 -38.74 9.31 -1.18
C THR A 551 -39.98 9.07 -2.04
N THR A 552 -40.91 8.28 -1.53
CA THR A 552 -42.14 7.87 -2.23
C THR A 552 -43.40 8.44 -1.61
N LYS A 553 -44.25 8.98 -2.48
CA LYS A 553 -45.50 9.62 -2.09
C LYS A 553 -46.48 8.64 -1.46
N ASN A 554 -47.22 9.12 -0.45
CA ASN A 554 -48.37 8.42 0.11
C ASN A 554 -49.48 8.23 -0.95
N LEU A 555 -49.63 7.01 -1.48
CA LEU A 555 -50.68 6.69 -2.45
C LEU A 555 -52.04 6.41 -1.81
N ASP A 556 -52.08 6.16 -0.50
CA ASP A 556 -53.32 5.93 0.26
C ASP A 556 -54.00 7.26 0.64
N ASP A 557 -53.23 8.34 0.79
CA ASP A 557 -53.71 9.70 0.99
C ASP A 557 -52.95 10.71 0.11
N LEU A 558 -53.52 11.04 -1.05
CA LEU A 558 -52.89 11.94 -2.03
C LEU A 558 -52.81 13.41 -1.56
N ASP A 559 -53.57 13.76 -0.53
CA ASP A 559 -53.52 15.08 0.10
C ASP A 559 -52.42 15.16 1.18
N ASP A 560 -51.83 14.01 1.57
CA ASP A 560 -50.66 13.98 2.44
C ASP A 560 -49.43 14.47 1.68
N ALA A 561 -48.76 15.46 2.25
CA ALA A 561 -47.55 16.01 1.67
C ALA A 561 -46.34 15.15 2.00
N LEU A 562 -46.35 14.41 3.12
CA LEU A 562 -45.16 13.70 3.58
C LEU A 562 -45.07 12.31 2.93
N PRO A 563 -43.85 11.89 2.54
CA PRO A 563 -43.60 10.54 2.04
C PRO A 563 -43.85 9.45 3.10
N VAL A 564 -43.93 8.20 2.63
CA VAL A 564 -44.20 7.02 3.48
C VAL A 564 -43.15 5.90 3.35
N GLY A 565 -42.17 6.08 2.48
CA GLY A 565 -41.16 5.07 2.12
C GLY A 565 -40.17 5.62 1.10
N VAL A 566 -39.25 4.79 0.64
CA VAL A 566 -38.23 5.14 -0.36
C VAL A 566 -38.15 4.11 -1.49
N GLU A 567 -37.64 4.55 -2.63
CA GLU A 567 -37.22 3.70 -3.76
C GLU A 567 -35.75 4.02 -4.06
N VAL A 568 -34.97 3.00 -4.43
CA VAL A 568 -33.68 3.23 -5.08
C VAL A 568 -33.92 3.20 -6.58
N ARG A 569 -33.48 4.25 -7.27
CA ARG A 569 -33.60 4.39 -8.71
C ARG A 569 -32.23 4.56 -9.35
N ASP A 570 -32.11 4.11 -10.60
CA ASP A 570 -30.98 4.52 -11.44
C ASP A 570 -31.18 5.96 -11.97
N PHE A 571 -30.14 6.59 -12.50
CA PHE A 571 -30.24 7.94 -13.09
C PHE A 571 -31.08 8.01 -14.38
N HIS A 572 -31.62 6.88 -14.85
CA HIS A 572 -32.59 6.79 -15.94
C HIS A 572 -34.03 6.65 -15.43
N ASP A 573 -34.25 6.84 -14.12
CA ASP A 573 -35.53 6.77 -13.42
C ASP A 573 -36.16 5.36 -13.40
N HIS A 574 -35.35 4.31 -13.50
CA HIS A 574 -35.80 2.93 -13.27
C HIS A 574 -35.66 2.57 -11.80
N VAL A 575 -36.74 2.04 -11.21
CA VAL A 575 -36.71 1.51 -9.83
C VAL A 575 -35.91 0.21 -9.78
N VAL A 576 -34.82 0.23 -9.01
CA VAL A 576 -33.91 -0.90 -8.76
C VAL A 576 -34.33 -1.62 -7.49
N TYR A 577 -34.74 -0.86 -6.47
CA TYR A 577 -35.26 -1.38 -5.21
C TYR A 577 -36.44 -0.55 -4.72
N ASP A 578 -37.41 -1.21 -4.08
CA ASP A 578 -38.67 -0.62 -3.64
C ASP A 578 -38.95 -0.95 -2.18
N ALA A 579 -38.69 0.02 -1.30
CA ALA A 579 -39.05 0.01 0.12
C ALA A 579 -40.33 0.81 0.41
N SER A 580 -41.17 1.10 -0.60
CA SER A 580 -42.41 1.87 -0.44
C SER A 580 -43.52 1.09 0.28
N ASN A 581 -43.43 -0.24 0.32
CA ASN A 581 -44.50 -1.11 0.84
C ASN A 581 -44.52 -1.27 2.39
N ARG A 582 -43.70 -0.54 3.18
CA ARG A 582 -43.72 -0.57 4.66
C ARG A 582 -43.28 0.72 5.39
N SER A 583 -44.17 1.13 6.32
CA SER A 583 -44.01 1.62 7.72
C SER A 583 -43.15 2.83 8.13
N CYS A 584 -42.92 3.85 7.30
CA CYS A 584 -42.32 5.10 7.80
C CYS A 584 -43.23 6.32 7.53
N PRO A 585 -44.39 6.40 8.22
CA PRO A 585 -45.40 7.42 7.94
C PRO A 585 -44.92 8.81 8.34
N GLY A 586 -45.16 9.80 7.47
CA GLY A 586 -44.76 11.17 7.74
C GLY A 586 -43.25 11.36 7.68
N MET A 587 -42.59 10.61 6.78
CA MET A 587 -41.14 10.60 6.59
C MET A 587 -40.60 12.01 6.39
N HIS A 588 -39.57 12.35 7.14
CA HIS A 588 -38.91 13.64 7.12
C HIS A 588 -37.57 13.58 7.84
N GLY A 589 -36.56 14.23 7.29
CA GLY A 589 -35.21 14.21 7.85
C GLY A 589 -34.46 12.99 7.33
N GLU A 590 -33.40 13.27 6.61
CA GLU A 590 -32.58 12.32 5.91
C GLU A 590 -31.10 12.63 6.19
N SER A 591 -30.32 11.57 6.30
CA SER A 591 -28.86 11.65 6.27
C SER A 591 -28.30 10.31 5.79
N HIS A 592 -27.02 10.31 5.47
CA HIS A 592 -26.26 9.09 5.22
C HIS A 592 -24.89 9.17 5.86
N ASN A 593 -24.29 8.01 6.04
CA ASN A 593 -22.88 7.79 6.33
C ASN A 593 -22.42 6.61 5.45
N GLU A 594 -21.25 6.07 5.72
CA GLU A 594 -20.70 4.92 4.99
C GLU A 594 -21.52 3.63 5.15
N HIS A 595 -22.34 3.48 6.20
CA HIS A 595 -23.15 2.28 6.41
C HIS A 595 -24.52 2.34 5.74
N GLY A 596 -24.95 3.50 5.26
CA GLY A 596 -26.21 3.64 4.53
C GLY A 596 -26.98 4.93 4.82
N ALA A 597 -28.28 4.89 4.54
CA ALA A 597 -29.16 6.06 4.56
C ALA A 597 -30.30 5.94 5.59
N ALA A 598 -30.41 6.92 6.48
CA ALA A 598 -31.40 6.97 7.54
C ALA A 598 -32.48 8.03 7.24
N PHE A 599 -33.75 7.63 7.39
CA PHE A 599 -34.92 8.48 7.17
C PHE A 599 -35.81 8.48 8.41
N GLY A 600 -35.96 9.64 9.04
CA GLY A 600 -36.82 9.82 10.20
C GLY A 600 -38.31 9.78 9.85
N CYS A 601 -39.15 9.29 10.78
CA CYS A 601 -40.60 9.33 10.64
C CYS A 601 -41.32 9.22 11.99
N VAL A 602 -42.66 9.23 11.93
CA VAL A 602 -43.47 9.00 13.12
C VAL A 602 -43.29 7.56 13.58
N GLY A 603 -42.86 7.39 14.83
CA GLY A 603 -42.69 6.08 15.46
C GLY A 603 -41.33 5.41 15.23
N GLY A 604 -40.39 6.02 14.50
CA GLY A 604 -39.05 5.47 14.31
C GLY A 604 -38.22 6.11 13.20
N VAL A 605 -37.22 5.35 12.75
CA VAL A 605 -36.34 5.65 11.63
C VAL A 605 -36.34 4.46 10.68
N LEU A 606 -36.49 4.72 9.39
CA LEU A 606 -36.22 3.74 8.33
C LEU A 606 -34.74 3.86 7.95
N PHE A 607 -33.99 2.80 8.13
CA PHE A 607 -32.61 2.71 7.67
C PHE A 607 -32.55 1.84 6.42
N LEU A 608 -31.93 2.36 5.37
CA LEU A 608 -31.67 1.68 4.11
C LEU A 608 -30.18 1.40 4.03
N GLU A 609 -29.84 0.13 3.90
CA GLU A 609 -28.49 -0.39 3.86
C GLU A 609 -28.21 -0.83 2.41
N ALA A 610 -27.05 -0.42 1.89
CA ALA A 610 -26.59 -0.78 0.56
C ALA A 610 -25.41 -1.73 0.70
N HIS A 611 -25.43 -2.84 -0.04
CA HIS A 611 -24.58 -4.00 0.19
C HIS A 611 -24.36 -4.73 -1.13
N ASP A 612 -23.18 -4.64 -1.73
CA ASP A 612 -22.86 -5.31 -3.03
C ASP A 612 -23.83 -4.98 -4.18
N GLY A 613 -24.44 -3.78 -4.18
CA GLY A 613 -25.49 -3.41 -5.13
C GLY A 613 -26.85 -4.10 -4.91
N GLU A 614 -26.99 -4.85 -3.80
CA GLU A 614 -28.26 -5.21 -3.19
C GLU A 614 -28.65 -4.16 -2.13
N TYR A 615 -29.94 -4.07 -1.84
CA TYR A 615 -30.49 -3.09 -0.90
C TYR A 615 -31.40 -3.78 0.09
N GLU A 616 -31.18 -3.50 1.38
CA GLU A 616 -32.04 -3.95 2.47
C GLU A 616 -32.54 -2.76 3.28
N HIS A 617 -33.66 -2.92 3.99
CA HIS A 617 -34.15 -1.87 4.88
C HIS A 617 -34.61 -2.43 6.22
N LYS A 618 -34.23 -1.76 7.31
CA LYS A 618 -34.69 -2.01 8.68
C LYS A 618 -35.46 -0.80 9.22
N PHE A 619 -36.37 -1.05 10.16
CA PHE A 619 -37.13 0.00 10.85
C PHE A 619 -36.78 -0.03 12.33
N ILE A 620 -36.17 1.05 12.80
CA ILE A 620 -35.75 1.24 14.18
C ILE A 620 -36.88 1.98 14.89
N ALA A 621 -37.56 1.30 15.80
CA ALA A 621 -38.73 1.86 16.47
C ALA A 621 -38.34 2.84 17.58
N ASN A 622 -39.16 3.87 17.78
CA ASN A 622 -39.01 4.76 18.93
C ASN A 622 -39.00 3.95 20.24
N PRO A 623 -38.07 4.25 21.16
CA PRO A 623 -37.97 3.54 22.43
C PRO A 623 -39.15 3.91 23.34
N PRO A 624 -39.51 3.07 24.33
CA PRO A 624 -40.65 3.33 25.23
C PRO A 624 -40.58 4.65 26.01
N GLU A 625 -39.38 5.19 26.18
CA GLU A 625 -39.10 6.46 26.85
C GLU A 625 -39.46 7.66 25.97
N MET A 626 -39.39 7.52 24.64
CA MET A 626 -39.83 8.52 23.68
C MET A 626 -41.36 8.49 23.55
N ARG A 627 -41.98 9.63 23.26
CA ARG A 627 -43.44 9.66 23.09
C ARG A 627 -43.85 8.87 21.84
N GLU A 628 -44.99 8.18 21.94
CA GLU A 628 -45.55 7.38 20.84
C GLU A 628 -45.86 8.22 19.58
N ASP A 629 -46.17 9.51 19.75
CA ASP A 629 -46.47 10.45 18.67
C ASP A 629 -45.27 11.30 18.24
N SER A 630 -44.08 11.05 18.80
CA SER A 630 -42.86 11.73 18.39
C SER A 630 -42.36 11.23 17.04
N ARG A 631 -41.84 12.17 16.27
CA ARG A 631 -41.22 11.96 14.97
C ARG A 631 -39.76 12.36 15.05
N ILE A 632 -38.87 11.48 14.63
CA ILE A 632 -37.52 11.89 14.24
C ILE A 632 -37.68 12.68 12.94
N GLY A 633 -37.50 14.01 13.01
CA GLY A 633 -37.77 14.93 11.91
C GLY A 633 -36.52 15.55 11.29
N SER A 634 -35.37 15.33 11.90
CA SER A 634 -34.06 15.67 11.36
C SER A 634 -33.12 14.55 11.76
N VAL A 635 -32.32 14.09 10.82
CA VAL A 635 -31.31 13.06 11.03
C VAL A 635 -29.96 13.68 10.70
N TYR A 636 -28.94 13.31 11.47
CA TYR A 636 -27.57 13.77 11.32
C TYR A 636 -26.69 12.53 11.28
N GLY A 637 -25.90 12.39 10.22
CA GLY A 637 -24.86 11.38 10.08
C GLY A 637 -23.55 12.07 9.72
N HIS A 638 -22.46 11.37 10.01
CA HIS A 638 -21.11 11.76 9.64
C HIS A 638 -20.42 10.53 9.04
N HIS A 639 -19.53 10.72 8.06
CA HIS A 639 -18.93 9.60 7.34
C HIS A 639 -18.05 8.72 8.25
N HIS A 640 -17.35 9.31 9.23
CA HIS A 640 -16.56 8.59 10.25
C HIS A 640 -17.35 8.11 11.48
N VAL A 641 -18.68 8.20 11.48
CA VAL A 641 -19.50 7.85 12.64
C VAL A 641 -20.53 6.81 12.24
N GLU A 642 -20.44 5.62 12.83
CA GLU A 642 -21.25 4.45 12.43
C GLU A 642 -22.76 4.65 12.65
N HIS A 643 -23.10 5.38 13.70
CA HIS A 643 -24.48 5.62 14.12
C HIS A 643 -24.99 7.01 13.69
N PHE A 644 -26.29 7.25 13.89
CA PHE A 644 -26.91 8.54 13.54
C PHE A 644 -27.38 9.27 14.79
N PHE A 645 -27.58 10.58 14.66
CA PHE A 645 -28.36 11.35 15.63
C PHE A 645 -29.67 11.82 15.02
N GLY A 646 -30.74 11.78 15.80
CA GLY A 646 -32.07 12.17 15.39
C GLY A 646 -32.65 13.23 16.30
N LYS A 647 -33.13 14.34 15.73
CA LYS A 647 -33.96 15.29 16.47
C LYS A 647 -35.41 14.82 16.48
N ALA A 648 -35.91 14.49 17.67
CA ALA A 648 -37.29 14.12 17.89
C ALA A 648 -38.16 15.37 18.12
N SER A 649 -39.37 15.36 17.57
CA SER A 649 -40.38 16.40 17.81
C SER A 649 -41.80 15.84 17.76
N TYR A 650 -42.73 16.46 18.47
CA TYR A 650 -44.15 16.09 18.46
C TYR A 650 -45.04 17.31 18.32
N PHE A 651 -46.27 17.11 17.85
CA PHE A 651 -47.26 18.19 17.73
C PHE A 651 -48.14 18.25 18.99
N ASP A 652 -48.09 19.36 19.72
CA ASP A 652 -48.80 19.53 20.99
C ASP A 652 -50.17 20.23 20.87
N GLY A 653 -50.54 20.65 19.65
CA GLY A 653 -51.76 21.41 19.36
C GLY A 653 -51.52 22.90 19.14
N GLU A 654 -50.41 23.46 19.62
CA GLU A 654 -50.00 24.86 19.43
C GLU A 654 -48.80 24.99 18.48
N GLY A 655 -48.00 23.94 18.33
CA GLY A 655 -46.90 23.85 17.38
C GLY A 655 -46.16 22.50 17.44
N PHE A 656 -44.99 22.45 16.83
CA PHE A 656 -44.04 21.35 17.05
C PHE A 656 -43.18 21.69 18.26
N ALA A 657 -43.20 20.81 19.26
CA ALA A 657 -42.35 20.86 20.44
C ALA A 657 -41.19 19.87 20.27
N ASP A 658 -40.03 20.23 20.81
CA ASP A 658 -38.84 19.37 20.81
C ASP A 658 -38.99 18.23 21.82
N ASP A 659 -38.54 17.03 21.43
CA ASP A 659 -38.47 15.82 22.27
C ASP A 659 -37.01 15.32 22.38
N GLY A 660 -36.05 16.24 22.23
CA GLY A 660 -34.62 15.99 22.39
C GLY A 660 -33.88 15.47 21.14
N ILE A 661 -32.57 15.30 21.29
CA ILE A 661 -31.68 14.62 20.35
C ILE A 661 -31.42 13.21 20.86
N TRP A 662 -31.50 12.25 19.95
CA TRP A 662 -31.39 10.83 20.21
C TRP A 662 -30.25 10.25 19.37
N LEU A 663 -29.33 9.52 20.00
CA LEU A 663 -28.42 8.62 19.31
C LEU A 663 -29.22 7.43 18.79
N ILE A 664 -29.04 7.09 17.53
CA ILE A 664 -29.72 6.03 16.78
C ILE A 664 -28.65 5.01 16.41
N ASP A 665 -28.59 3.94 17.20
CA ASP A 665 -27.72 2.79 16.98
C ASP A 665 -28.41 1.89 15.95
N VAL A 666 -27.85 1.87 14.73
CA VAL A 666 -28.47 1.18 13.59
C VAL A 666 -28.30 -0.33 13.69
N ASP A 667 -27.22 -0.82 14.30
CA ASP A 667 -26.85 -2.24 14.34
C ASP A 667 -27.62 -2.97 15.42
N HIS A 668 -27.71 -2.37 16.61
CA HIS A 668 -28.54 -2.90 17.69
C HIS A 668 -30.02 -2.54 17.51
N GLY A 669 -30.34 -1.59 16.64
CA GLY A 669 -31.70 -1.11 16.42
C GLY A 669 -32.29 -0.44 17.66
N GLU A 670 -31.46 0.30 18.40
CA GLU A 670 -31.80 0.99 19.63
C GLU A 670 -31.67 2.50 19.48
N MET A 671 -32.35 3.26 20.34
CA MET A 671 -32.17 4.71 20.41
C MET A 671 -32.05 5.15 21.87
N ARG A 672 -31.15 6.09 22.13
CA ARG A 672 -30.95 6.68 23.46
C ARG A 672 -30.95 8.20 23.37
N GLN A 673 -31.67 8.85 24.29
CA GLN A 673 -31.67 10.31 24.39
C GLN A 673 -30.32 10.78 24.92
N VAL A 674 -29.65 11.66 24.17
CA VAL A 674 -28.37 12.28 24.53
C VAL A 674 -28.52 13.76 24.89
N PHE A 675 -29.58 14.40 24.39
CA PHE A 675 -29.89 15.79 24.70
C PHE A 675 -31.39 15.97 24.91
N SER A 676 -31.81 16.55 26.04
CA SER A 676 -33.25 16.68 26.37
C SER A 676 -33.81 18.09 26.17
N GLU A 677 -32.95 19.11 26.08
CA GLU A 677 -33.39 20.50 25.97
C GLU A 677 -33.79 20.85 24.53
N PRO A 678 -34.62 21.89 24.33
CA PRO A 678 -34.94 22.36 22.98
C PRO A 678 -33.68 22.84 22.26
N SER A 679 -33.50 22.42 21.01
CA SER A 679 -32.32 22.74 20.19
C SER A 679 -32.71 23.50 18.94
N VAL A 680 -31.81 24.34 18.42
CA VAL A 680 -32.06 25.12 17.20
C VAL A 680 -31.20 24.68 16.02
N SER A 681 -29.98 24.18 16.27
CA SER A 681 -29.05 23.69 15.25
C SER A 681 -28.17 22.59 15.83
N THR A 682 -27.80 21.62 15.00
CA THR A 682 -26.91 20.50 15.34
C THR A 682 -25.93 20.25 14.19
N LYS A 683 -24.65 20.04 14.50
CA LYS A 683 -23.54 19.80 13.55
C LYS A 683 -22.49 18.88 14.18
N PHE A 684 -21.84 18.04 13.38
CA PHE A 684 -20.63 17.33 13.80
C PHE A 684 -19.40 18.24 13.73
N SER A 685 -18.35 17.91 14.49
CA SER A 685 -16.99 18.33 14.18
C SER A 685 -16.54 17.77 12.84
N SER A 686 -15.50 18.34 12.24
CA SER A 686 -15.02 17.94 10.90
C SER A 686 -14.50 16.50 10.87
N ASP A 687 -13.97 16.00 11.99
CA ASP A 687 -13.51 14.62 12.19
C ASP A 687 -14.64 13.66 12.62
N GLY A 688 -15.80 14.18 13.02
CA GLY A 688 -16.92 13.39 13.53
C GLY A 688 -16.83 13.02 15.01
N GLU A 689 -15.75 13.36 15.72
CA GLU A 689 -15.54 13.01 17.13
C GLU A 689 -16.52 13.69 18.10
N LEU A 690 -17.03 14.87 17.74
CA LEU A 690 -17.94 15.66 18.56
C LEU A 690 -19.24 16.01 17.82
N LEU A 691 -20.35 16.04 18.56
CA LEU A 691 -21.63 16.57 18.12
C LEU A 691 -21.94 17.89 18.84
N TYR A 692 -21.93 18.99 18.09
CA TYR A 692 -22.31 20.32 18.58
C TYR A 692 -23.82 20.52 18.47
N VAL A 693 -24.46 20.81 19.61
CA VAL A 693 -25.89 21.11 19.72
C VAL A 693 -26.08 22.52 20.27
N LEU A 694 -26.64 23.42 19.47
CA LEU A 694 -27.03 24.75 19.92
C LEU A 694 -28.43 24.69 20.54
N GLY A 695 -28.51 24.96 21.84
CA GLY A 695 -29.76 25.06 22.60
C GLY A 695 -30.58 26.29 22.20
N ALA A 696 -31.90 26.20 22.39
CA ALA A 696 -32.81 27.34 22.16
C ALA A 696 -32.62 28.49 23.18
N ASP A 697 -31.87 28.24 24.25
CA ASP A 697 -31.38 29.22 25.20
C ASP A 697 -30.10 29.95 24.74
N GLY A 698 -29.52 29.54 23.62
CA GLY A 698 -28.35 30.17 23.01
C GLY A 698 -27.01 29.58 23.45
N VAL A 699 -27.03 28.48 24.21
CA VAL A 699 -25.82 27.78 24.67
C VAL A 699 -25.44 26.69 23.67
N LEU A 700 -24.19 26.68 23.22
CA LEU A 700 -23.60 25.60 22.44
C LEU A 700 -23.15 24.49 23.39
N HIS A 701 -23.54 23.26 23.10
CA HIS A 701 -23.10 22.06 23.82
C HIS A 701 -22.26 21.20 22.88
N ALA A 702 -21.05 20.84 23.30
CA ALA A 702 -20.24 19.82 22.63
C ALA A 702 -20.49 18.48 23.32
N LEU A 703 -21.05 17.53 22.59
CA LEU A 703 -21.25 16.15 23.05
C LEU A 703 -20.20 15.27 22.38
N ASP A 704 -19.71 14.26 23.08
CA ASP A 704 -18.94 13.17 22.49
C ASP A 704 -19.82 12.46 21.45
N ALA A 705 -19.33 12.26 20.23
CA ALA A 705 -20.14 11.64 19.19
C ALA A 705 -20.33 10.14 19.45
N HIS A 706 -19.37 9.44 20.05
CA HIS A 706 -19.46 8.00 20.29
C HIS A 706 -20.53 7.66 21.34
N ASP A 707 -20.58 8.39 22.46
CA ASP A 707 -21.51 8.10 23.56
C ASP A 707 -22.46 9.23 23.95
N GLY A 708 -22.41 10.38 23.28
CA GLY A 708 -23.31 11.50 23.54
C GLY A 708 -23.09 12.19 24.89
N ASP A 709 -22.02 11.91 25.62
CA ASP A 709 -21.71 12.56 26.89
C ASP A 709 -21.31 14.02 26.68
N LEU A 710 -21.69 14.89 27.61
CA LEU A 710 -21.40 16.32 27.52
C LEU A 710 -19.90 16.58 27.82
N VAL A 711 -19.19 17.11 26.83
CA VAL A 711 -17.78 17.48 26.91
C VAL A 711 -17.61 18.93 27.37
N ALA A 712 -18.28 19.87 26.70
CA ALA A 712 -18.13 21.30 26.97
C ALA A 712 -19.39 22.10 26.63
N THR A 713 -19.45 23.35 27.12
CA THR A 713 -20.53 24.29 26.84
C THR A 713 -19.99 25.71 26.64
N LEU A 714 -20.61 26.48 25.74
CA LEU A 714 -20.28 27.89 25.47
C LEU A 714 -21.56 28.72 25.33
N ASP A 715 -21.69 29.82 26.08
CA ASP A 715 -22.74 30.83 25.85
C ASP A 715 -22.46 31.54 24.51
N LEU A 716 -23.20 31.18 23.45
CA LEU A 716 -22.82 31.53 22.08
C LEU A 716 -23.61 32.71 21.52
N VAL A 717 -24.94 32.70 21.63
CA VAL A 717 -25.83 33.74 21.06
C VAL A 717 -26.97 34.08 22.01
N GLU A 718 -27.53 35.28 21.91
CA GLU A 718 -28.74 35.63 22.65
C GLU A 718 -30.00 35.17 21.89
N PRO A 719 -30.94 34.44 22.54
CA PRO A 719 -32.21 34.11 21.93
C PRO A 719 -33.03 35.35 21.57
N GLY A 720 -33.67 35.34 20.40
CA GLY A 720 -34.52 36.44 19.96
C GLY A 720 -35.52 36.09 18.86
N ASP A 721 -36.30 37.09 18.46
CA ASP A 721 -37.41 36.96 17.51
C ASP A 721 -37.02 37.25 16.04
N ALA A 722 -35.77 37.67 15.77
CA ALA A 722 -35.34 38.08 14.42
C ALA A 722 -35.15 36.87 13.49
N GLY A 723 -34.71 35.74 14.05
CA GLY A 723 -34.53 34.49 13.33
C GLY A 723 -33.90 33.42 14.21
N ARG A 724 -33.70 32.23 13.63
CA ARG A 724 -32.93 31.15 14.26
C ARG A 724 -31.47 31.25 13.81
N PRO A 725 -30.51 31.15 14.73
CA PRO A 725 -29.10 31.03 14.37
C PRO A 725 -28.88 29.81 13.47
N ALA A 726 -27.97 29.94 12.51
CA ALA A 726 -27.47 28.85 11.70
C ALA A 726 -25.98 28.69 11.96
N MET A 727 -25.48 27.45 12.01
CA MET A 727 -24.07 27.18 12.20
C MET A 727 -23.54 26.16 11.20
N ILE A 728 -22.26 26.29 10.86
CA ILE A 728 -21.47 25.35 10.08
C ILE A 728 -20.15 25.10 10.80
N VAL A 729 -19.56 23.93 10.59
CA VAL A 729 -18.21 23.58 11.07
C VAL A 729 -17.31 23.42 9.86
N VAL A 730 -16.08 23.93 9.95
CA VAL A 730 -15.07 23.94 8.89
C VAL A 730 -13.70 23.82 9.55
N GLY A 731 -13.04 22.67 9.41
CA GLY A 731 -11.80 22.39 10.16
C GLY A 731 -12.03 22.55 11.66
N GLU A 732 -11.16 23.31 12.32
CA GLU A 732 -11.25 23.65 13.75
C GLU A 732 -12.20 24.82 14.08
N TRP A 733 -12.95 25.35 13.10
CA TRP A 733 -13.80 26.53 13.27
C TRP A 733 -15.29 26.20 13.18
N LEU A 734 -16.07 26.80 14.09
CA LEU A 734 -17.53 26.85 14.00
C LEU A 734 -17.99 28.28 13.71
N TYR A 735 -18.63 28.46 12.55
CA TYR A 735 -19.16 29.76 12.12
C TYR A 735 -20.66 29.83 12.36
N VAL A 736 -21.13 30.94 12.92
CA VAL A 736 -22.52 31.11 13.35
C VAL A 736 -23.10 32.38 12.76
N ALA A 737 -24.12 32.26 11.92
CA ALA A 737 -24.94 33.41 11.56
C ALA A 737 -25.96 33.69 12.67
N ASP A 738 -25.81 34.83 13.36
CA ASP A 738 -26.75 35.27 14.39
C ASP A 738 -27.70 36.35 13.85
N PRO A 739 -28.97 36.00 13.56
CA PRO A 739 -29.95 36.98 13.08
C PRO A 739 -30.36 37.99 14.16
N ASN A 740 -30.19 37.68 15.44
CA ASN A 740 -30.62 38.55 16.54
C ASN A 740 -29.56 39.61 16.90
N GLY A 741 -28.29 39.23 16.84
CA GLY A 741 -27.14 40.13 16.95
C GLY A 741 -26.84 40.89 15.65
N GLY A 742 -27.17 40.33 14.49
CA GLY A 742 -26.85 40.93 13.19
C GLY A 742 -25.40 40.74 12.77
N HIS A 743 -24.73 39.73 13.32
CA HIS A 743 -23.33 39.39 13.05
C HIS A 743 -23.17 37.93 12.61
N VAL A 744 -21.98 37.61 12.13
CA VAL A 744 -21.47 36.23 12.06
C VAL A 744 -20.37 36.08 13.11
N LEU A 745 -20.38 35.01 13.87
CA LEU A 745 -19.36 34.67 14.87
C LEU A 745 -18.47 33.55 14.36
N GLY A 746 -17.17 33.59 14.67
CA GLY A 746 -16.23 32.49 14.50
C GLY A 746 -15.78 31.97 15.87
N VAL A 747 -16.09 30.71 16.14
CA VAL A 747 -15.71 30.00 17.36
C VAL A 747 -14.54 29.08 17.03
N HIS A 748 -13.44 29.21 17.77
CA HIS A 748 -12.33 28.28 17.70
C HIS A 748 -12.65 27.06 18.57
N LEU A 749 -12.91 25.91 17.94
CA LEU A 749 -13.45 24.72 18.59
C LEU A 749 -12.50 24.09 19.62
N PRO A 750 -11.17 24.00 19.40
CA PRO A 750 -10.26 23.45 20.39
C PRO A 750 -10.29 24.18 21.73
N HIS A 751 -10.52 25.50 21.71
CA HIS A 751 -10.62 26.32 22.93
C HIS A 751 -12.07 26.55 23.40
N MET A 752 -13.06 26.26 22.55
CA MET A 752 -14.47 26.60 22.79
C MET A 752 -14.66 28.10 23.12
N GLU A 753 -14.00 28.97 22.36
CA GLU A 753 -14.05 30.43 22.56
C GLU A 753 -14.45 31.16 21.26
N ILE A 754 -15.19 32.26 21.40
CA ILE A 754 -15.48 33.15 20.27
C ILE A 754 -14.24 34.01 20.04
N GLU A 755 -13.58 33.82 18.90
CA GLU A 755 -12.36 34.54 18.54
C GLU A 755 -12.63 35.61 17.47
N GLU A 756 -13.63 35.40 16.61
CA GLU A 756 -13.96 36.30 15.50
C GLU A 756 -15.42 36.77 15.52
N GLU A 757 -15.66 38.03 15.12
CA GLU A 757 -17.00 38.62 14.99
C GLU A 757 -17.07 39.59 13.79
N TRP A 758 -17.97 39.30 12.85
CA TRP A 758 -18.23 40.12 11.66
C TRP A 758 -19.60 40.80 11.72
N GLU A 759 -19.64 42.13 11.77
CA GLU A 759 -20.90 42.90 11.73
C GLU A 759 -21.42 43.03 10.27
N LEU A 760 -22.49 42.32 9.95
CA LEU A 760 -23.12 42.37 8.61
C LEU A 760 -24.29 43.36 8.58
N GLY A 761 -24.96 43.55 9.72
CA GLY A 761 -26.27 44.17 9.80
C GLY A 761 -27.37 43.26 9.23
N GLY A 762 -28.62 43.72 9.29
CA GLY A 762 -29.76 42.90 8.87
C GLY A 762 -30.03 41.74 9.82
N ALA A 763 -30.32 40.57 9.28
CA ALA A 763 -30.57 39.34 10.05
C ALA A 763 -29.93 38.14 9.33
N PRO A 764 -28.60 37.93 9.46
CA PRO A 764 -27.90 36.76 8.94
C PRO A 764 -28.58 35.47 9.39
N SER A 765 -28.91 34.57 8.47
CA SER A 765 -29.83 33.45 8.79
C SER A 765 -29.48 32.11 8.17
N SER A 766 -28.51 32.09 7.25
CA SER A 766 -27.95 30.89 6.65
C SER A 766 -26.59 31.24 6.09
N LEU A 767 -25.63 30.33 6.19
CA LEU A 767 -24.28 30.52 5.72
C LEU A 767 -23.71 29.22 5.17
N ALA A 768 -22.79 29.33 4.23
CA ALA A 768 -21.97 28.23 3.73
C ALA A 768 -20.53 28.69 3.55
N PHE A 769 -19.58 27.80 3.81
CA PHE A 769 -18.17 28.01 3.51
C PHE A 769 -17.89 27.67 2.05
N LEU A 770 -17.13 28.53 1.38
CA LEU A 770 -16.66 28.35 0.01
C LEU A 770 -15.14 28.51 -0.04
N GLY A 771 -14.42 27.45 -0.38
CA GLY A 771 -12.96 27.48 -0.41
C GLY A 771 -12.34 26.11 -0.22
N VAL A 772 -11.12 26.12 0.29
CA VAL A 772 -10.30 24.93 0.50
C VAL A 772 -9.95 24.83 1.99
N THR A 773 -10.08 23.62 2.53
CA THR A 773 -9.69 23.24 3.89
C THR A 773 -8.48 22.30 3.84
N ASP A 774 -7.71 22.24 4.92
CA ASP A 774 -6.54 21.34 5.05
C ASP A 774 -6.98 19.89 5.37
N SER A 775 -8.13 19.74 6.05
CA SER A 775 -8.86 18.47 6.12
C SER A 775 -9.38 18.14 4.72
N GLY A 776 -9.06 16.95 4.22
CA GLY A 776 -9.39 16.48 2.89
C GLY A 776 -10.89 16.29 2.61
N ASP A 777 -11.70 17.34 2.73
CA ASP A 777 -13.10 17.40 2.27
C ASP A 777 -13.17 17.52 0.73
N ALA A 778 -12.43 16.64 0.05
CA ALA A 778 -12.90 16.15 -1.24
C ALA A 778 -14.01 15.13 -0.91
N PRO A 779 -15.18 15.18 -1.56
CA PRO A 779 -16.29 14.29 -1.24
C PRO A 779 -15.87 12.84 -1.44
N HIS A 780 -15.88 12.09 -0.34
CA HIS A 780 -15.74 10.64 -0.33
C HIS A 780 -16.84 10.03 -1.21
N GLU A 781 -16.42 9.30 -2.25
CA GLU A 781 -17.26 8.30 -2.91
C GLU A 781 -17.44 7.16 -1.90
N GLY A 782 -18.67 6.97 -1.43
CA GLY A 782 -19.04 5.99 -0.42
C GLY A 782 -18.79 4.56 -0.89
N HIS A 783 -18.16 3.80 -0.01
CA HIS A 783 -18.03 2.36 -0.10
C HIS A 783 -18.60 1.81 1.22
N ASP A 784 -19.70 1.05 1.11
CA ASP A 784 -20.36 0.37 2.21
C ASP A 784 -19.50 -0.82 2.69
N GLU A 785 -19.35 -1.00 4.00
CA GLU A 785 -18.78 -2.22 4.59
C GLU A 785 -19.76 -2.95 5.52
N HIS A 786 -19.75 -4.26 5.35
CA HIS A 786 -20.58 -5.26 6.01
C HIS A 786 -19.97 -5.76 7.34
N GLU A 787 -20.80 -5.79 8.38
CA GLU A 787 -20.56 -6.48 9.65
C GLU A 787 -20.49 -8.02 9.51
N GLU A 788 -19.59 -8.68 10.25
CA GLU A 788 -19.74 -10.09 10.68
C GLU A 788 -19.92 -10.21 12.20
N GLU A 789 -21.06 -10.79 12.62
CA GLU A 789 -21.36 -11.19 13.99
C GLU A 789 -20.50 -12.37 14.49
N GLY A 790 -19.78 -12.14 15.59
CA GLY A 790 -20.04 -12.84 16.86
C GLY A 790 -19.17 -14.04 17.24
N HIS A 791 -18.47 -13.94 18.38
CA HIS A 791 -18.28 -15.07 19.32
C HIS A 791 -17.98 -14.62 20.77
N ASP A 792 -18.71 -15.24 21.71
CA ASP A 792 -18.88 -14.94 23.14
C ASP A 792 -17.64 -14.96 24.08
N GLU A 793 -17.67 -14.02 25.02
CA GLU A 793 -17.33 -14.03 26.47
C GLU A 793 -16.18 -14.92 27.03
N HIS A 794 -15.21 -14.31 27.73
CA HIS A 794 -14.88 -14.63 29.14
C HIS A 794 -13.93 -13.60 29.80
N ASP A 795 -14.30 -13.18 31.02
CA ASP A 795 -13.66 -12.21 31.91
C ASP A 795 -12.25 -12.61 32.47
N GLU A 796 -11.41 -11.60 32.74
CA GLU A 796 -10.84 -11.22 34.07
C GLU A 796 -9.42 -10.59 33.95
N HIS A 797 -9.35 -9.28 34.22
CA HIS A 797 -8.26 -8.45 34.78
C HIS A 797 -6.78 -8.85 34.65
N GLU A 798 -5.94 -7.92 34.17
CA GLU A 798 -4.74 -7.41 34.88
C GLU A 798 -4.23 -6.08 34.25
N GLU A 799 -3.55 -5.28 35.08
CA GLU A 799 -3.20 -3.86 34.97
C GLU A 799 -2.08 -3.53 33.96
N ASP A 800 -2.15 -2.30 33.44
CA ASP A 800 -1.08 -1.36 33.01
C ASP A 800 0.09 -1.85 32.11
N GLU A 801 0.09 -1.39 30.85
CA GLU A 801 1.21 -0.71 30.19
C GLU A 801 0.71 -0.14 28.84
N HIS A 802 0.46 1.18 28.78
CA HIS A 802 0.10 1.87 27.55
C HIS A 802 1.33 2.00 26.64
N GLY A 803 1.54 1.01 25.76
CA GLY A 803 2.32 1.14 24.54
C GLY A 803 1.36 1.25 23.36
N HIS A 804 1.16 2.46 22.85
CA HIS A 804 0.45 2.67 21.58
C HIS A 804 1.35 2.21 20.43
N ALA A 805 1.29 0.93 20.10
CA ALA A 805 1.79 0.43 18.83
C ALA A 805 0.70 0.64 17.78
N HIS A 806 0.89 1.63 16.91
CA HIS A 806 0.05 1.81 15.73
C HIS A 806 0.26 0.63 14.77
N ASP A 807 -0.85 0.29 14.11
CA ASP A 807 -1.05 -0.88 13.27
C ASP A 807 -0.13 -0.89 12.05
N HIS A 808 0.97 -1.65 12.14
CA HIS A 808 1.80 -1.99 10.99
C HIS A 808 2.23 -3.44 11.12
N GLY A 809 2.23 -4.13 9.99
CA GLY A 809 2.74 -5.48 9.86
C GLY A 809 4.15 -5.57 10.40
N THR A 810 4.48 -6.75 10.89
CA THR A 810 5.80 -7.02 11.50
C THR A 810 6.98 -6.91 10.51
N HIS A 811 6.75 -6.56 9.25
CA HIS A 811 7.74 -6.58 8.17
C HIS A 811 7.70 -5.33 7.29
N ASP A 812 8.87 -4.87 6.85
CA ASP A 812 9.02 -3.74 5.92
C ASP A 812 8.60 -4.16 4.48
N PRO A 813 7.61 -3.48 3.87
CA PRO A 813 7.16 -3.80 2.52
C PRO A 813 8.10 -3.33 1.40
N HIS A 814 9.06 -2.44 1.67
CA HIS A 814 9.83 -1.70 0.66
C HIS A 814 10.98 -2.47 0.00
N PHE A 815 10.80 -3.79 -0.21
CA PHE A 815 11.85 -4.70 -0.68
C PHE A 815 12.39 -4.38 -2.08
N TRP A 816 11.65 -3.58 -2.87
CA TRP A 816 12.03 -3.25 -4.24
C TRP A 816 13.30 -2.39 -4.33
N PHE A 817 13.80 -1.83 -3.23
CA PHE A 817 15.10 -1.18 -3.22
C PHE A 817 16.31 -2.11 -3.17
N ASP A 818 16.09 -3.42 -3.01
CA ASP A 818 17.11 -4.45 -3.23
C ASP A 818 16.84 -5.21 -4.55
N PRO A 819 17.58 -4.91 -5.63
CA PRO A 819 17.48 -5.63 -6.89
C PRO A 819 17.66 -7.15 -6.76
N ILE A 820 18.40 -7.63 -5.75
CA ILE A 820 18.59 -9.07 -5.53
C ILE A 820 17.29 -9.72 -5.03
N ARG A 821 16.54 -9.05 -4.14
CA ARG A 821 15.21 -9.50 -3.72
C ARG A 821 14.19 -9.38 -4.85
N VAL A 822 14.26 -8.33 -5.67
CA VAL A 822 13.41 -8.21 -6.88
C VAL A 822 13.60 -9.37 -7.86
N LYS A 823 14.79 -9.95 -7.99
CA LYS A 823 14.99 -11.16 -8.82
C LYS A 823 14.12 -12.33 -8.37
N VAL A 824 13.86 -12.45 -7.07
CA VAL A 824 12.99 -13.51 -6.52
C VAL A 824 11.54 -13.27 -6.94
N ALA A 825 11.05 -12.03 -6.80
CA ALA A 825 9.73 -11.63 -7.27
C ALA A 825 9.55 -11.85 -8.78
N VAL A 826 10.54 -11.49 -9.60
CA VAL A 826 10.53 -11.70 -11.07
C VAL A 826 10.40 -13.18 -11.45
N ASN A 827 11.06 -14.08 -10.71
CA ASN A 827 10.92 -15.52 -10.92
C ASN A 827 9.54 -16.04 -10.53
N GLU A 828 8.96 -15.50 -9.46
CA GLU A 828 7.59 -15.85 -9.05
C GLU A 828 6.57 -15.42 -10.10
N ILE A 829 6.69 -14.21 -10.65
CA ILE A 829 5.84 -13.75 -11.77
C ILE A 829 5.93 -14.71 -12.96
N ALA A 830 7.14 -15.15 -13.33
CA ALA A 830 7.33 -16.11 -14.42
C ALA A 830 6.69 -17.47 -14.14
N ALA A 831 6.75 -17.94 -12.89
CA ALA A 831 6.13 -19.19 -12.47
C ALA A 831 4.60 -19.11 -12.55
N ARG A 832 4.00 -17.98 -12.12
CA ARG A 832 2.54 -17.76 -12.14
C ARG A 832 2.00 -17.63 -13.56
N LEU A 833 2.66 -16.83 -14.41
CA LEU A 833 2.32 -16.73 -15.82
C LEU A 833 2.45 -18.09 -16.53
N SER A 834 3.47 -18.88 -16.19
CA SER A 834 3.65 -20.23 -16.74
C SER A 834 2.58 -21.22 -16.28
N ALA A 835 2.00 -21.03 -15.09
CA ALA A 835 0.91 -21.87 -14.62
C ALA A 835 -0.40 -21.58 -15.38
N ILE A 836 -0.64 -20.31 -15.72
CA ILE A 836 -1.84 -19.84 -16.44
C ILE A 836 -1.74 -20.10 -17.95
N ASP A 837 -0.56 -19.88 -18.56
CA ASP A 837 -0.27 -20.12 -19.98
C ASP A 837 0.92 -21.09 -20.17
N PRO A 838 0.72 -22.41 -19.91
CA PRO A 838 1.79 -23.41 -19.96
C PRO A 838 2.43 -23.60 -21.33
N ASP A 839 1.70 -23.30 -22.40
CA ASP A 839 2.18 -23.42 -23.78
C ASP A 839 3.29 -22.38 -24.09
N ASN A 840 3.34 -21.29 -23.31
CA ASN A 840 4.33 -20.22 -23.44
C ASN A 840 5.30 -20.13 -22.25
N ALA A 841 5.29 -21.11 -21.33
CA ALA A 841 6.13 -21.12 -20.13
C ALA A 841 7.63 -20.87 -20.41
N SER A 842 8.18 -21.42 -21.50
CA SER A 842 9.58 -21.20 -21.86
C SER A 842 9.92 -19.74 -22.19
N VAL A 843 8.94 -18.97 -22.67
CA VAL A 843 9.11 -17.54 -22.97
C VAL A 843 9.20 -16.74 -21.67
N TYR A 844 8.28 -16.96 -20.72
CA TYR A 844 8.28 -16.27 -19.43
C TYR A 844 9.58 -16.52 -18.65
N PHE A 845 10.02 -17.78 -18.55
CA PHE A 845 11.27 -18.10 -17.86
C PHE A 845 12.52 -17.58 -18.59
N GLN A 846 12.49 -17.50 -19.93
CA GLN A 846 13.58 -16.88 -20.66
C GLN A 846 13.66 -15.37 -20.37
N ASN A 847 12.53 -14.65 -20.48
CA ASN A 847 12.47 -13.22 -20.20
C ASN A 847 12.87 -12.90 -18.76
N ALA A 848 12.39 -13.67 -17.79
CA ALA A 848 12.77 -13.52 -16.39
C ALA A 848 14.26 -13.76 -16.16
N SER A 849 14.86 -14.76 -16.82
CA SER A 849 16.30 -14.99 -16.73
C SER A 849 17.11 -13.84 -17.33
N GLU A 850 16.68 -13.29 -18.47
CA GLU A 850 17.35 -12.14 -19.10
C GLU A 850 17.23 -10.89 -18.22
N TYR A 851 16.06 -10.63 -17.63
CA TYR A 851 15.87 -9.51 -16.71
C TYR A 851 16.62 -9.69 -15.38
N ALA A 852 16.74 -10.93 -14.89
CA ALA A 852 17.54 -11.23 -13.71
C ALA A 852 19.03 -10.92 -13.90
N ASP A 853 19.57 -11.08 -15.11
CA ASP A 853 20.93 -10.65 -15.44
C ASP A 853 21.05 -9.11 -15.40
N GLU A 854 20.04 -8.37 -15.88
CA GLU A 854 20.01 -6.91 -15.80
C GLU A 854 19.92 -6.40 -14.36
N LEU A 855 19.20 -7.10 -13.48
CA LEU A 855 19.13 -6.82 -12.04
C LEU A 855 20.47 -7.07 -11.34
N ASP A 856 21.21 -8.13 -11.73
CA ASP A 856 22.58 -8.34 -11.26
C ASP A 856 23.52 -7.21 -11.72
N GLU A 857 23.42 -6.80 -12.99
CA GLU A 857 24.18 -5.66 -13.50
C GLU A 857 23.83 -4.35 -12.77
N LEU A 858 22.56 -4.14 -12.43
CA LEU A 858 22.11 -3.01 -11.63
C LEU A 858 22.74 -3.08 -10.24
N HIS A 859 22.62 -4.20 -9.52
CA HIS A 859 23.20 -4.39 -8.19
C HIS A 859 24.71 -4.08 -8.16
N TYR A 860 25.49 -4.66 -9.08
CA TYR A 860 26.93 -4.39 -9.13
C TYR A 860 27.26 -2.94 -9.50
N TRP A 861 26.44 -2.31 -10.35
CA TRP A 861 26.58 -0.90 -10.64
C TRP A 861 26.31 -0.03 -9.41
N ILE A 862 25.31 -0.36 -8.59
CA ILE A 862 25.03 0.36 -7.33
C ILE A 862 26.23 0.24 -6.39
N LEU A 863 26.77 -0.96 -6.20
CA LEU A 863 27.97 -1.17 -5.39
C LEU A 863 29.16 -0.32 -5.86
N ASP A 864 29.39 -0.22 -7.17
CA ASP A 864 30.44 0.63 -7.74
C ASP A 864 30.19 2.12 -7.47
N GLN A 865 28.94 2.59 -7.63
CA GLN A 865 28.60 3.98 -7.38
C GLN A 865 28.66 4.34 -5.89
N VAL A 866 28.04 3.56 -5.01
CA VAL A 866 28.05 3.75 -3.55
C VAL A 866 29.46 3.62 -3.00
N GLY A 867 30.29 2.73 -3.59
CA GLY A 867 31.71 2.61 -3.25
C GLY A 867 32.54 3.87 -3.47
N THR A 868 32.01 4.88 -4.16
CA THR A 868 32.65 6.20 -4.31
C THR A 868 32.34 7.18 -3.17
N ILE A 869 31.43 6.82 -2.25
CA ILE A 869 31.10 7.57 -1.03
C ILE A 869 31.87 6.91 0.13
N GLU A 870 32.56 7.72 0.94
CA GLU A 870 33.23 7.24 2.16
C GLU A 870 32.18 6.67 3.13
N PRO A 871 32.45 5.55 3.83
CA PRO A 871 31.46 4.90 4.70
C PRO A 871 30.82 5.84 5.73
N GLU A 872 31.58 6.77 6.30
CA GLU A 872 31.09 7.72 7.31
C GLU A 872 30.13 8.78 6.76
N ARG A 873 30.00 8.89 5.43
CA ARG A 873 29.10 9.85 4.75
C ARG A 873 27.84 9.17 4.20
N ARG A 874 27.67 7.87 4.39
CA ARG A 874 26.52 7.11 3.91
C ARG A 874 25.36 7.22 4.88
N LEU A 875 24.97 8.46 5.19
CA LEU A 875 23.90 8.79 6.11
C LEU A 875 22.69 9.25 5.31
N LEU A 876 21.51 8.70 5.61
CA LEU A 876 20.25 9.04 4.96
C LEU A 876 19.26 9.63 5.98
N VAL A 877 18.64 10.74 5.60
CA VAL A 877 17.40 11.22 6.20
C VAL A 877 16.36 11.23 5.09
N THR A 878 15.31 10.43 5.24
CA THR A 878 14.26 10.24 4.23
C THR A 878 12.91 10.76 4.73
N SER A 879 11.92 10.86 3.85
CA SER A 879 10.58 11.31 4.23
C SER A 879 9.89 10.29 5.15
N HIS A 880 9.92 9.00 4.81
CA HIS A 880 9.45 7.91 5.66
C HIS A 880 10.39 6.69 5.56
N ASP A 881 10.09 5.62 6.29
CA ASP A 881 10.96 4.44 6.38
C ASP A 881 10.82 3.50 5.16
N ALA A 882 11.19 3.99 3.97
CA ALA A 882 11.11 3.24 2.72
C ALA A 882 12.45 2.67 2.24
N PHE A 883 13.58 3.09 2.80
CA PHE A 883 14.91 2.81 2.25
C PHE A 883 15.72 1.80 3.07
N THR A 884 15.11 1.13 4.05
CA THR A 884 15.80 0.19 4.93
C THR A 884 16.45 -0.97 4.17
N TYR A 885 15.78 -1.57 3.19
CA TYR A 885 16.40 -2.56 2.29
C TYR A 885 17.63 -2.03 1.53
N PHE A 886 17.56 -0.80 1.03
CA PHE A 886 18.68 -0.16 0.35
C PHE A 886 19.86 0.04 1.31
N ALA A 887 19.57 0.52 2.52
CA ALA A 887 20.55 0.83 3.53
C ALA A 887 21.31 -0.42 3.97
N GLN A 888 20.60 -1.53 4.23
CA GLN A 888 21.23 -2.80 4.58
C GLN A 888 22.06 -3.38 3.42
N ALA A 889 21.54 -3.36 2.19
CA ALA A 889 22.21 -3.97 1.04
C ALA A 889 23.51 -3.23 0.63
N TYR A 890 23.55 -1.90 0.81
CA TYR A 890 24.65 -1.06 0.30
C TYR A 890 25.45 -0.31 1.38
N GLY A 891 25.10 -0.51 2.66
CA GLY A 891 25.82 0.02 3.82
C GLY A 891 25.60 1.51 4.04
N PHE A 892 24.34 1.93 4.05
CA PHE A 892 23.93 3.25 4.57
C PHE A 892 23.34 3.10 5.97
N GLU A 893 23.38 4.19 6.74
CA GLU A 893 22.70 4.35 8.03
C GLU A 893 21.53 5.33 7.83
N ILE A 894 20.32 4.93 8.20
CA ILE A 894 19.18 5.85 8.30
C ILE A 894 19.29 6.53 9.66
N VAL A 895 19.57 7.83 9.64
CA VAL A 895 19.88 8.63 10.84
C VAL A 895 18.69 9.44 11.34
N GLY A 896 17.60 9.45 10.58
CA GLY A 896 16.35 10.07 10.97
C GLY A 896 15.31 10.00 9.86
N LEU A 897 14.05 10.08 10.24
CA LEU A 897 12.90 10.03 9.34
C LEU A 897 12.02 11.25 9.59
N VAL A 898 11.55 11.92 8.55
CA VAL A 898 10.61 13.05 8.71
C VAL A 898 9.28 12.54 9.29
N ILE A 899 8.82 11.39 8.82
CA ILE A 899 7.70 10.61 9.32
C ILE A 899 8.27 9.31 9.90
N PRO A 900 8.21 9.07 11.22
CA PRO A 900 8.80 7.88 11.86
C PRO A 900 7.89 6.65 11.72
N SER A 901 7.53 6.30 10.49
CA SER A 901 6.64 5.18 10.18
C SER A 901 6.98 4.55 8.83
N LEU A 902 6.57 3.29 8.66
CA LEU A 902 6.52 2.59 7.37
C LEU A 902 5.42 3.12 6.46
N ALA A 903 4.43 3.84 7.01
CA ALA A 903 3.35 4.47 6.27
C ALA A 903 3.59 5.99 6.12
N THR A 904 2.87 6.59 5.17
CA THR A 904 3.05 8.01 4.80
C THR A 904 1.94 8.92 5.33
N HIS A 905 0.87 8.36 5.89
CA HIS A 905 -0.28 9.08 6.44
C HIS A 905 -0.11 9.46 7.92
N VAL A 906 0.91 8.92 8.61
CA VAL A 906 1.17 9.22 10.02
C VAL A 906 1.73 10.63 10.14
N GLU A 907 1.07 11.48 10.91
CA GLU A 907 1.56 12.82 11.17
C GLU A 907 2.62 12.83 12.30
N PRO A 908 3.84 13.33 12.06
CA PRO A 908 4.89 13.36 13.07
C PRO A 908 4.62 14.46 14.11
N SER A 909 4.87 14.15 15.38
CA SER A 909 4.74 15.15 16.46
C SER A 909 5.76 16.28 16.33
N ALA A 910 5.42 17.47 16.85
CA ALA A 910 6.34 18.61 16.88
C ALA A 910 7.65 18.31 17.65
N GLU A 911 7.56 17.45 18.69
CA GLU A 911 8.71 16.97 19.44
C GLU A 911 9.64 16.10 18.57
N HIS A 912 9.08 15.19 17.78
CA HIS A 912 9.85 14.36 16.83
C HIS A 912 10.59 15.22 15.80
N ILE A 913 9.90 16.21 15.21
CA ILE A 913 10.51 17.13 14.25
C ILE A 913 11.64 17.95 14.88
N ALA A 914 11.45 18.42 16.12
CA ALA A 914 12.50 19.13 16.85
C ALA A 914 13.72 18.23 17.12
N GLY A 915 13.50 16.98 17.56
CA GLY A 915 14.56 15.99 17.76
C GLY A 915 15.32 15.67 16.48
N LEU A 916 14.61 15.49 15.35
CA LEU A 916 15.22 15.28 14.04
C LEU A 916 16.12 16.46 13.62
N VAL A 917 15.66 17.69 13.83
CA VAL A 917 16.44 18.91 13.56
C VAL A 917 17.73 18.95 14.39
N GLU A 918 17.67 18.53 15.65
CA GLU A 918 18.86 18.42 16.52
C GLU A 918 19.83 17.37 16.00
N VAL A 919 19.37 16.15 15.69
CA VAL A 919 20.20 15.09 15.12
C VAL A 919 20.88 15.54 13.83
N ILE A 920 20.16 16.23 12.93
CA ILE A 920 20.72 16.77 11.68
C ILE A 920 21.85 17.77 11.95
N ARG A 921 21.66 18.66 12.93
CA ARG A 921 22.67 19.66 13.29
C ARG A 921 23.89 19.03 13.96
N GLU A 922 23.69 18.08 14.87
CA GLU A 922 24.77 17.44 15.63
C GLU A 922 25.63 16.51 14.78
N ARG A 923 24.99 15.73 13.91
CA ARG A 923 25.66 14.82 12.96
C ARG A 923 26.20 15.55 11.73
N GLU A 924 25.99 16.87 11.64
CA GLU A 924 26.37 17.73 10.50
C GLU A 924 25.84 17.20 9.14
N ILE A 925 24.60 16.71 9.11
CA ILE A 925 23.97 16.14 7.91
C ILE A 925 23.67 17.26 6.91
N GLN A 926 24.14 17.11 5.67
CA GLN A 926 24.07 18.15 4.64
C GLN A 926 23.01 17.91 3.57
N ALA A 927 22.48 16.70 3.49
CA ALA A 927 21.52 16.28 2.46
C ALA A 927 20.31 15.61 3.11
N LEU A 928 19.12 16.09 2.74
CA LEU A 928 17.84 15.48 3.05
C LEU A 928 17.27 14.89 1.76
N PHE A 929 16.62 13.74 1.86
CA PHE A 929 16.05 13.05 0.71
C PHE A 929 14.52 12.99 0.85
N GLY A 930 13.86 14.00 0.26
CA GLY A 930 12.41 14.00 0.11
C GLY A 930 11.96 12.99 -0.94
N GLU A 931 10.74 12.51 -0.80
CA GLU A 931 10.19 11.46 -1.65
C GLU A 931 9.17 11.98 -2.66
N THR A 932 9.00 11.29 -3.79
CA THR A 932 8.09 11.77 -4.85
C THR A 932 6.61 11.59 -4.51
N THR A 933 6.27 10.60 -3.70
CA THR A 933 4.89 10.24 -3.35
C THR A 933 4.42 10.83 -2.03
N VAL A 934 5.32 11.47 -1.26
CA VAL A 934 5.02 12.06 0.06
C VAL A 934 5.08 13.58 -0.03
N SER A 935 4.23 14.28 0.73
CA SER A 935 4.26 15.74 0.82
C SER A 935 5.65 16.25 1.25
N GLU A 936 6.24 17.11 0.43
CA GLU A 936 7.55 17.69 0.72
C GLU A 936 7.51 18.76 1.82
N ARG A 937 6.32 19.18 2.27
CA ARG A 937 6.15 20.35 3.16
C ARG A 937 7.00 20.23 4.43
N LEU A 938 6.93 19.08 5.10
CA LEU A 938 7.67 18.82 6.32
C LEU A 938 9.18 18.71 6.07
N ALA A 939 9.58 17.98 5.02
CA ALA A 939 10.98 17.87 4.64
C ALA A 939 11.60 19.24 4.26
N GLN A 940 10.84 20.13 3.61
CA GLN A 940 11.25 21.50 3.30
C GLN A 940 11.36 22.37 4.54
N ALA A 941 10.50 22.19 5.55
CA ALA A 941 10.60 22.88 6.82
C ALA A 941 11.87 22.47 7.58
N VAL A 942 12.13 21.17 7.69
CA VAL A 942 13.35 20.62 8.30
C VAL A 942 14.60 21.09 7.54
N ALA A 943 14.59 21.08 6.20
CA ALA A 943 15.69 21.58 5.37
C ALA A 943 16.00 23.06 5.63
N ARG A 944 14.96 23.90 5.73
CA ARG A 944 15.09 25.33 5.99
C ARG A 944 15.67 25.63 7.36
N GLU A 945 15.23 24.88 8.37
CA GLU A 945 15.66 25.06 9.76
C GLU A 945 17.10 24.55 10.00
N THR A 946 17.46 23.45 9.36
CA THR A 946 18.80 22.83 9.50
C THR A 946 19.84 23.43 8.56
N GLY A 947 19.41 23.99 7.43
CA GLY A 947 20.27 24.43 6.34
C GLY A 947 20.77 23.30 5.43
N ALA A 948 20.24 22.09 5.58
CA ALA A 948 20.52 20.97 4.69
C ALA A 948 19.85 21.17 3.31
N GLU A 949 20.47 20.64 2.25
CA GLU A 949 19.92 20.70 0.90
C GLU A 949 18.94 19.54 0.68
N LEU A 950 17.75 19.85 0.17
CA LEU A 950 16.71 18.86 -0.11
C LEU A 950 16.87 18.31 -1.53
N PHE A 951 17.02 16.99 -1.63
CA PHE A 951 17.05 16.21 -2.87
C PHE A 951 15.80 15.34 -2.97
N ARG A 952 15.39 14.99 -4.18
CA ARG A 952 14.18 14.17 -4.40
C ARG A 952 14.52 12.76 -4.87
N LEU A 953 13.88 11.76 -4.26
CA LEU A 953 13.98 10.34 -4.59
C LEU A 953 12.63 9.76 -4.96
N TYR A 954 12.63 8.80 -5.88
CA TYR A 954 11.46 7.98 -6.21
C TYR A 954 11.31 6.86 -5.19
N SER A 955 10.24 6.84 -4.40
CA SER A 955 10.05 5.86 -3.33
C SER A 955 8.99 4.80 -3.62
N GLY A 956 7.73 5.21 -3.77
CA GLY A 956 6.58 4.33 -4.02
C GLY A 956 6.11 4.24 -5.47
N SER A 957 6.77 4.93 -6.42
CA SER A 957 6.26 5.07 -7.79
C SER A 957 7.37 5.31 -8.82
N LEU A 958 7.20 4.75 -10.03
CA LEU A 958 8.04 5.07 -11.19
C LEU A 958 7.87 6.55 -11.60
N GLY A 959 8.91 7.09 -12.24
CA GLY A 959 8.87 8.45 -12.80
C GLY A 959 8.04 8.55 -14.09
N PRO A 960 7.68 9.78 -14.51
CA PRO A 960 6.94 10.00 -15.77
C PRO A 960 7.68 9.48 -17.01
N GLU A 961 6.95 9.11 -18.05
CA GLU A 961 7.51 8.59 -19.30
C GLU A 961 8.60 9.52 -19.87
N GLY A 962 9.78 8.97 -20.19
CA GLY A 962 10.91 9.73 -20.71
C GLY A 962 11.74 10.48 -19.66
N SER A 963 11.40 10.39 -18.36
CA SER A 963 12.23 10.94 -17.27
C SER A 963 13.56 10.20 -17.10
N GLY A 964 13.67 8.96 -17.61
CA GLY A 964 14.77 8.06 -17.32
C GLY A 964 14.59 7.30 -16.00
N ALA A 965 13.48 7.55 -15.29
CA ALA A 965 12.98 6.82 -14.13
C ALA A 965 11.64 6.11 -14.43
N ASP A 966 11.26 6.03 -15.70
CA ASP A 966 10.02 5.42 -16.22
C ASP A 966 10.05 3.89 -16.32
N THR A 967 11.16 3.28 -15.90
CA THR A 967 11.30 1.83 -15.68
C THR A 967 11.92 1.60 -14.31
N TYR A 968 11.73 0.42 -13.72
CA TYR A 968 12.29 0.10 -12.40
C TYR A 968 13.82 0.27 -12.38
N LEU A 969 14.52 -0.26 -13.39
CA LEU A 969 15.97 -0.11 -13.50
C LEU A 969 16.38 1.37 -13.64
N GLY A 970 15.59 2.17 -14.35
CA GLY A 970 15.80 3.60 -14.51
C GLY A 970 15.63 4.37 -13.19
N MET A 971 14.54 4.07 -12.47
CA MET A 971 14.19 4.67 -11.19
C MET A 971 15.31 4.46 -10.15
N VAL A 972 15.75 3.22 -9.97
CA VAL A 972 16.83 2.91 -9.03
C VAL A 972 18.13 3.59 -9.44
N ARG A 973 18.46 3.65 -10.74
CA ARG A 973 19.64 4.38 -11.22
C ARG A 973 19.54 5.88 -11.00
N ALA A 974 18.36 6.47 -11.10
CA ALA A 974 18.14 7.89 -10.84
C ALA A 974 18.37 8.19 -9.35
N ASN A 975 17.74 7.43 -8.45
CA ASN A 975 17.91 7.57 -7.00
C ASN A 975 19.37 7.46 -6.58
N VAL A 976 20.06 6.41 -7.03
CA VAL A 976 21.47 6.18 -6.65
C VAL A 976 22.39 7.29 -7.16
N LYS A 977 22.13 7.84 -8.36
CA LYS A 977 22.88 9.01 -8.83
C LYS A 977 22.64 10.22 -7.95
N THR A 978 21.38 10.51 -7.60
CA THR A 978 21.03 11.63 -6.72
C THR A 978 21.72 11.48 -5.35
N MET A 979 21.62 10.31 -4.72
CA MET A 979 22.29 10.04 -3.43
C MET A 979 23.81 10.21 -3.53
N VAL A 980 24.43 9.67 -4.58
CA VAL A 980 25.88 9.75 -4.79
C VAL A 980 26.34 11.18 -5.08
N GLU A 981 25.55 11.96 -5.80
CA GLU A 981 25.86 13.37 -6.07
C GLU A 981 25.71 14.23 -4.81
N ALA A 982 24.69 13.98 -3.99
CA ALA A 982 24.44 14.70 -2.74
C ALA A 982 25.48 14.39 -1.64
N LEU A 983 25.95 13.14 -1.57
CA LEU A 983 26.83 12.67 -0.48
C LEU A 983 28.32 12.64 -0.86
N LYS A 984 28.69 13.13 -2.04
CA LYS A 984 30.09 13.34 -2.47
C LYS A 984 30.64 14.68 -2.03
#